data_AF-A0A9W8I6W8-F1
#
_entry.id   AF-A0A9W8I6W8-F1
#
_cell.length_a   1.000
_cell.length_b   1.000
_cell.length_c   1.000
_cell.angle_alpha   90.00
_cell.angle_beta   90.00
_cell.angle_gamma   90.00
#
_symmetry.space_group_name_H-M   'P 1'
#
loop_
_entity.id
_entity.type
_entity.pdbx_description
1 polymer ?
#
loop_
_entity_poly.entity_id
_entity_poly.type
_entity_poly.pdbx_seq_one_letter_code
_entity_poly.pdbx_strand_id
1 'polypeptide(L)'
;TADYEKALEAEAQLREQFEVADQQRKSLLQKQSRSGHFGSKKERDAWLQAEIARLQTSVAEQKKQQEAAEQEHVELRNRLAAIKQSAADARARAEAAAEEISEMQAREAQLKEEKDVKMSQRKELWRQEARLEAENSDIRDELKRAERVLSGTIDRATSEGLQALPEIQARLGLSGIYGPLFELFDVDETYRTCVEAIAGSSLFHVVVDTDETATAVLQELNQMKRGRLTFMPLNRLRASTATYPEASDAIPMIERLRFDRRFARAFQHIFGSTIICPSLDVGSGYARSMNLTAVTLEGDKVGHRGELMGGFVSRRGSRLDAAKSLLQIRSRVQEAETSSKETLAALSTLDQEITAVHSELQMLNARVARANNERGGITQELRRLAKEEADAQLFNEGAEKSLNVMRAQLRSAEVELDTLQAELASPFTRGILPEERTLLERLVPEVNAQALKLKSLSSTRAELEGRRNALQSELSLGLCMQHEEAQRQLEQAIEENPDKAIGEQSRDLARVSKLQDDVMERLRNVHREVEDKTHEIAELEKQLTDTNAAQEGEQREAQREMEQLEKCLAQRNLYLQKKSEYTRNIQDLGVLPEEAFKSVTRGQLPRLAKKLHKTNEKLKKFGHVNKKAFEQYSVFARQRESIQQRKQELDQSASSIAELIEVLDQRKDEAIERTFKQV
;
A
#
# COMPACT_ATOMS: atom_id res chain seq x y z
N THR A 1 5.64 11.10 -15.87
CA THR A 1 4.29 11.62 -15.54
C THR A 1 3.46 11.63 -16.82
N ALA A 2 2.14 11.45 -16.72
CA ALA A 2 1.23 11.31 -17.87
C ALA A 2 1.30 12.50 -18.86
N ASP A 3 1.74 13.66 -18.39
CA ASP A 3 1.90 14.87 -19.20
C ASP A 3 3.14 14.82 -20.11
N TYR A 4 4.19 14.08 -19.72
CA TYR A 4 5.36 13.82 -20.57
C TYR A 4 5.01 12.89 -21.73
N GLU A 5 4.24 11.83 -21.48
CA GLU A 5 3.79 10.91 -22.53
C GLU A 5 2.87 11.61 -23.53
N LYS A 6 1.95 12.46 -23.06
CA LYS A 6 1.10 13.30 -23.94
C LYS A 6 1.89 14.31 -24.76
N ALA A 7 2.91 14.95 -24.18
CA ALA A 7 3.79 15.85 -24.91
C ALA A 7 4.62 15.12 -25.98
N LEU A 8 5.02 13.87 -25.71
CA LEU A 8 5.73 13.01 -26.66
C LEU A 8 4.83 12.62 -27.84
N GLU A 9 3.55 12.30 -27.56
CA GLU A 9 2.54 12.06 -28.59
C GLU A 9 2.26 13.32 -29.43
N ALA A 10 2.21 14.49 -28.81
CA ALA A 10 2.00 15.76 -29.50
C ALA A 10 3.19 16.16 -30.41
N GLU A 11 4.43 15.96 -29.96
CA GLU A 11 5.63 16.17 -30.79
C GLU A 11 5.66 15.18 -31.96
N ALA A 12 5.29 13.92 -31.72
CA ALA A 12 5.19 12.91 -32.77
C ALA A 12 4.15 13.31 -33.83
N GLN A 13 2.98 13.81 -33.42
CA GLN A 13 1.94 14.31 -34.33
C GLN A 13 2.39 15.56 -35.11
N LEU A 14 3.13 16.47 -34.49
CA LEU A 14 3.65 17.66 -35.18
C LEU A 14 4.75 17.31 -36.18
N ARG A 15 5.64 16.34 -35.84
CA ARG A 15 6.62 15.77 -36.77
C ARG A 15 5.96 15.10 -37.95
N GLU A 16 4.94 14.32 -37.68
CA GLU A 16 4.16 13.61 -38.67
C GLU A 16 3.48 14.57 -39.66
N GLN A 17 2.86 15.65 -39.17
CA GLN A 17 2.28 16.69 -40.03
C GLN A 17 3.34 17.42 -40.86
N PHE A 18 4.49 17.74 -40.27
CA PHE A 18 5.62 18.35 -40.97
C PHE A 18 6.19 17.43 -42.05
N GLU A 19 6.38 16.14 -41.75
CA GLU A 19 6.88 15.16 -42.71
C GLU A 19 5.91 15.02 -43.89
N VAL A 20 4.60 14.90 -43.64
CA VAL A 20 3.59 14.85 -44.71
C VAL A 20 3.67 16.10 -45.59
N ALA A 21 3.74 17.29 -45.00
CA ALA A 21 3.81 18.56 -45.74
C ALA A 21 5.13 18.73 -46.52
N ASP A 22 6.27 18.32 -45.94
CA ASP A 22 7.58 18.37 -46.62
C ASP A 22 7.69 17.30 -47.72
N GLN A 23 7.12 16.11 -47.53
CA GLN A 23 7.01 15.08 -48.57
C GLN A 23 6.16 15.58 -49.75
N GLN A 24 5.00 16.20 -49.49
CA GLN A 24 4.16 16.79 -50.53
C GLN A 24 4.88 17.92 -51.28
N ARG A 25 5.62 18.77 -50.56
CA ARG A 25 6.46 19.80 -51.17
C ARG A 25 7.56 19.20 -52.05
N LYS A 26 8.27 18.18 -51.55
CA LYS A 26 9.32 17.46 -52.29
C LYS A 26 8.77 16.74 -53.52
N SER A 27 7.60 16.09 -53.42
CA SER A 27 6.98 15.39 -54.55
C SER A 27 6.57 16.37 -55.65
N LEU A 28 6.02 17.54 -55.30
CA LEU A 28 5.69 18.59 -56.26
C LEU A 28 6.95 19.21 -56.92
N LEU A 29 8.04 19.42 -56.16
CA LEU A 29 9.33 19.84 -56.71
C LEU A 29 9.95 18.78 -57.64
N GLN A 30 9.86 17.50 -57.26
CA GLN A 30 10.28 16.39 -58.10
C GLN A 30 9.43 16.31 -59.37
N LYS A 31 8.12 16.49 -59.28
CA LYS A 31 7.19 16.56 -60.42
C LYS A 31 7.56 17.72 -61.35
N GLN A 32 7.90 18.89 -60.79
CA GLN A 32 8.41 20.03 -61.57
C GLN A 32 9.69 19.65 -62.33
N SER A 33 10.66 19.01 -61.67
CA SER A 33 11.92 18.55 -62.28
C SER A 33 11.72 17.45 -63.34
N ARG A 34 10.79 16.52 -63.10
CA ARG A 34 10.51 15.36 -63.95
C ARG A 34 9.64 15.69 -65.16
N SER A 35 8.81 16.73 -65.08
CA SER A 35 7.93 17.17 -66.17
C SER A 35 8.67 17.53 -67.48
N GLY A 36 9.98 17.77 -67.42
CA GLY A 36 10.84 17.97 -68.58
C GLY A 36 11.53 16.71 -69.15
N HIS A 37 11.49 15.57 -68.45
CA HIS A 37 12.21 14.34 -68.83
C HIS A 37 11.38 13.37 -69.68
N PHE A 38 10.05 13.43 -69.62
CA PHE A 38 9.17 12.49 -70.32
C PHE A 38 8.68 13.06 -71.66
N GLY A 39 8.92 12.33 -72.76
CA GLY A 39 8.51 12.72 -74.10
C GLY A 39 7.03 12.45 -74.37
N SER A 40 6.46 11.42 -73.72
CA SER A 40 5.07 11.01 -73.87
C SER A 40 4.42 10.57 -72.55
N LYS A 41 3.08 10.57 -72.51
CA LYS A 41 2.29 10.04 -71.39
C LYS A 41 2.63 8.57 -71.09
N LYS A 42 2.88 7.75 -72.12
CA LYS A 42 3.23 6.32 -71.95
C LYS A 42 4.55 6.12 -71.21
N GLU A 43 5.56 6.94 -71.50
CA GLU A 43 6.87 6.86 -70.83
C GLU A 43 6.78 7.29 -69.35
N ARG A 44 6.02 8.36 -69.07
CA ARG A 44 5.73 8.78 -67.69
C ARG A 44 5.02 7.68 -66.91
N ASP A 45 3.92 7.17 -67.46
CA ASP A 45 3.07 6.20 -66.77
C ASP A 45 3.79 4.87 -66.53
N ALA A 46 4.62 4.42 -67.48
CA ALA A 46 5.44 3.22 -67.30
C ALA A 46 6.52 3.39 -66.21
N TRP A 47 7.16 4.56 -66.14
CA TRP A 47 8.13 4.86 -65.09
C TRP A 47 7.45 4.96 -63.71
N LEU A 48 6.34 5.68 -63.61
CA LEU A 48 5.54 5.79 -62.38
C LEU A 48 5.06 4.42 -61.89
N GLN A 49 4.58 3.56 -62.80
CA GLN A 49 4.18 2.19 -62.45
C GLN A 49 5.34 1.35 -61.90
N ALA A 50 6.53 1.45 -62.49
CA ALA A 50 7.71 0.74 -62.01
C ALA A 50 8.16 1.23 -60.62
N GLU A 51 8.18 2.55 -60.41
CA GLU A 51 8.57 3.14 -59.13
C GLU A 51 7.53 2.86 -58.02
N ILE A 52 6.23 2.95 -58.34
CA ILE A 52 5.14 2.56 -57.43
C ILE A 52 5.28 1.08 -57.03
N ALA A 53 5.54 0.17 -57.97
CA ALA A 53 5.72 -1.25 -57.66
C ALA A 53 6.93 -1.51 -56.73
N ARG A 54 8.03 -0.78 -56.96
CA ARG A 54 9.22 -0.83 -56.11
C ARG A 54 8.94 -0.30 -54.70
N LEU A 55 8.30 0.86 -54.58
CA LEU A 55 7.90 1.45 -53.31
C LEU A 55 6.87 0.59 -52.58
N GLN A 56 5.90 0.01 -53.27
CA GLN A 56 4.93 -0.94 -52.69
C GLN A 56 5.61 -2.13 -52.05
N THR A 57 6.63 -2.69 -52.69
CA THR A 57 7.42 -3.79 -52.14
C THR A 57 8.21 -3.35 -50.90
N SER A 58 8.82 -2.16 -50.94
CA SER A 58 9.56 -1.58 -49.81
C SER A 58 8.65 -1.29 -48.61
N VAL A 59 7.47 -0.71 -48.84
CA VAL A 59 6.46 -0.42 -47.81
C VAL A 59 5.96 -1.71 -47.18
N ALA A 60 5.69 -2.76 -47.98
CA ALA A 60 5.28 -4.06 -47.45
C ALA A 60 6.36 -4.70 -46.56
N GLU A 61 7.64 -4.62 -46.94
CA GLU A 61 8.77 -5.12 -46.14
C GLU A 61 8.92 -4.31 -44.83
N GLN A 62 8.90 -2.98 -44.92
CA GLN A 62 8.98 -2.09 -43.75
C GLN A 62 7.81 -2.28 -42.79
N LYS A 63 6.59 -2.49 -43.31
CA LYS A 63 5.40 -2.75 -42.49
C LYS A 63 5.53 -4.06 -41.71
N LYS A 64 6.06 -5.11 -42.35
CA LYS A 64 6.36 -6.39 -41.68
C LYS A 64 7.43 -6.24 -40.59
N GLN A 65 8.47 -5.44 -40.84
CA GLN A 65 9.50 -5.15 -39.84
C GLN A 65 8.93 -4.34 -38.66
N GLN A 66 8.07 -3.35 -38.92
CA GLN A 66 7.40 -2.59 -37.87
C GLN A 66 6.49 -3.50 -37.02
N GLU A 67 5.66 -4.34 -37.64
CA GLU A 67 4.78 -5.27 -36.91
C GLU A 67 5.58 -6.21 -35.99
N ALA A 68 6.72 -6.71 -36.45
CA ALA A 68 7.61 -7.55 -35.64
C ALA A 68 8.23 -6.77 -34.46
N ALA A 69 8.74 -5.55 -34.71
CA ALA A 69 9.28 -4.70 -33.65
C ALA A 69 8.22 -4.26 -32.64
N GLU A 70 6.97 -4.10 -33.09
CA GLU A 70 5.84 -3.73 -32.25
C GLU A 70 5.39 -4.87 -31.33
N GLN A 71 5.42 -6.11 -31.82
CA GLN A 71 5.25 -7.29 -30.97
C GLN A 71 6.36 -7.38 -29.91
N GLU A 72 7.64 -7.20 -30.31
CA GLU A 72 8.77 -7.23 -29.38
C GLU A 72 8.65 -6.14 -28.29
N HIS A 73 8.27 -4.91 -28.67
CA HIS A 73 8.04 -3.83 -27.71
C HIS A 73 6.91 -4.14 -26.73
N VAL A 74 5.81 -4.75 -27.19
CA VAL A 74 4.71 -5.19 -26.30
C VAL A 74 5.18 -6.27 -25.33
N GLU A 75 5.98 -7.24 -25.78
CA GLU A 75 6.56 -8.27 -24.92
C GLU A 75 7.49 -7.67 -23.85
N LEU A 76 8.38 -6.75 -24.23
CA LEU A 76 9.26 -6.04 -23.30
C LEU A 76 8.47 -5.21 -22.28
N ARG A 77 7.42 -4.52 -22.72
CA ARG A 77 6.53 -3.73 -21.84
C ARG A 77 5.82 -4.62 -20.83
N ASN A 78 5.30 -5.78 -21.25
CA ASN A 78 4.67 -6.76 -20.36
C ASN A 78 5.67 -7.33 -19.35
N ARG A 79 6.91 -7.63 -19.79
CA ARG A 79 7.98 -8.10 -18.91
C ARG A 79 8.35 -7.05 -17.86
N LEU A 80 8.46 -5.79 -18.26
CA LEU A 80 8.72 -4.68 -17.34
C LEU A 80 7.59 -4.52 -16.32
N ALA A 81 6.33 -4.63 -16.74
CA ALA A 81 5.19 -4.57 -15.83
C ALA A 81 5.21 -5.72 -14.80
N ALA A 82 5.55 -6.93 -15.22
CA ALA A 82 5.68 -8.08 -14.32
C ALA A 82 6.83 -7.90 -13.29
N ILE A 83 7.98 -7.37 -13.72
CA ILE A 83 9.11 -7.07 -12.81
C ILE A 83 8.71 -6.00 -11.79
N LYS A 84 8.04 -4.92 -12.24
CA LYS A 84 7.54 -3.85 -11.35
C LYS A 84 6.57 -4.39 -10.30
N GLN A 85 5.67 -5.28 -10.70
CA GLN A 85 4.73 -5.91 -9.77
C GLN A 85 5.46 -6.77 -8.73
N SER A 86 6.40 -7.62 -9.18
CA SER A 86 7.22 -8.43 -8.27
C SER A 86 8.05 -7.58 -7.29
N ALA A 87 8.59 -6.45 -7.77
CA ALA A 87 9.31 -5.50 -6.92
C ALA A 87 8.39 -4.84 -5.88
N ALA A 88 7.15 -4.49 -6.25
CA ALA A 88 6.16 -3.95 -5.33
C ALA A 88 5.77 -4.98 -4.25
N ASP A 89 5.54 -6.23 -4.63
CA ASP A 89 5.21 -7.32 -3.69
C ASP A 89 6.38 -7.60 -2.73
N ALA A 90 7.62 -7.57 -3.23
CA ALA A 90 8.81 -7.70 -2.40
C ALA A 90 9.00 -6.51 -1.44
N ARG A 91 8.65 -5.28 -1.84
CA ARG A 91 8.69 -4.09 -0.97
C ARG A 91 7.67 -4.22 0.16
N ALA A 92 6.43 -4.61 -0.15
CA ALA A 92 5.40 -4.83 0.85
C ALA A 92 5.80 -5.91 1.87
N ARG A 93 6.43 -7.00 1.42
CA ARG A 93 7.00 -8.03 2.31
C ARG A 93 8.12 -7.48 3.20
N ALA A 94 8.99 -6.62 2.67
CA ALA A 94 10.07 -6.00 3.43
C ALA A 94 9.56 -5.03 4.50
N GLU A 95 8.53 -4.24 4.19
CA GLU A 95 7.87 -3.33 5.13
C GLU A 95 7.19 -4.10 6.26
N ALA A 96 6.40 -5.13 5.95
CA ALA A 96 5.76 -5.98 6.95
C ALA A 96 6.79 -6.65 7.88
N ALA A 97 7.89 -7.18 7.33
CA ALA A 97 8.97 -7.75 8.14
C ALA A 97 9.66 -6.69 9.03
N ALA A 98 9.79 -5.45 8.55
CA ALA A 98 10.37 -4.37 9.34
C ALA A 98 9.46 -3.95 10.52
N GLU A 99 8.15 -3.90 10.32
CA GLU A 99 7.17 -3.66 11.38
C GLU A 99 7.22 -4.77 12.44
N GLU A 100 7.21 -6.05 12.03
CA GLU A 100 7.29 -7.19 12.94
C GLU A 100 8.58 -7.16 13.79
N ILE A 101 9.72 -6.83 13.17
CA ILE A 101 11.00 -6.65 13.88
C ILE A 101 10.91 -5.51 14.90
N SER A 102 10.27 -4.39 14.54
CA SER A 102 10.13 -3.24 15.44
C SER A 102 9.28 -3.59 16.66
N GLU A 103 8.16 -4.29 16.47
CA GLU A 103 7.31 -4.76 17.57
C GLU A 103 8.06 -5.73 18.49
N MET A 104 8.80 -6.67 17.91
CA MET A 104 9.61 -7.62 18.69
C MET A 104 10.72 -6.90 19.47
N GLN A 105 11.40 -5.91 18.90
CA GLN A 105 12.42 -5.12 19.59
C GLN A 105 11.83 -4.28 20.72
N ALA A 106 10.64 -3.71 20.52
CA ALA A 106 9.93 -3.00 21.59
C ALA A 106 9.59 -3.94 22.75
N ARG A 107 9.16 -5.18 22.45
CA ARG A 107 8.91 -6.19 23.47
C ARG A 107 10.19 -6.65 24.17
N GLU A 108 11.31 -6.74 23.44
CA GLU A 108 12.62 -7.06 24.02
C GLU A 108 13.06 -5.98 25.02
N ALA A 109 12.87 -4.71 24.69
CA ALA A 109 13.17 -3.60 25.60
C ALA A 109 12.31 -3.66 26.88
N GLN A 110 11.01 -3.95 26.75
CA GLN A 110 10.11 -4.13 27.91
C GLN A 110 10.58 -5.27 28.81
N LEU A 111 10.90 -6.44 28.24
CA LEU A 111 11.36 -7.60 29.01
C LEU A 111 12.73 -7.35 29.68
N LYS A 112 13.62 -6.56 29.07
CA LYS A 112 14.88 -6.15 29.70
C LYS A 112 14.63 -5.26 30.93
N GLU A 113 13.73 -4.28 30.82
CA GLU A 113 13.33 -3.43 31.94
C GLU A 113 12.71 -4.26 33.08
N GLU A 114 11.78 -5.16 32.74
CA GLU A 114 11.15 -6.07 33.71
C GLU A 114 12.20 -6.94 34.42
N LYS A 115 13.19 -7.47 33.68
CA LYS A 115 14.30 -8.24 34.25
C LYS A 115 15.14 -7.38 35.20
N ASP A 116 15.46 -6.15 34.85
CA ASP A 116 16.31 -5.27 35.67
C ASP A 116 15.61 -4.85 36.97
N VAL A 117 14.29 -4.62 36.91
CA VAL A 117 13.46 -4.40 38.10
C VAL A 117 13.50 -5.63 39.01
N LYS A 118 13.26 -6.84 38.48
CA LYS A 118 13.30 -8.08 39.26
C LYS A 118 14.69 -8.38 39.81
N MET A 119 15.76 -8.12 39.05
CA MET A 119 17.15 -8.26 39.52
C MET A 119 17.46 -7.28 40.67
N SER A 120 16.89 -6.09 40.65
CA SER A 120 17.01 -5.12 41.74
C SER A 120 16.27 -5.57 43.00
N GLN A 121 15.04 -6.09 42.84
CA GLN A 121 14.27 -6.71 43.93
C GLN A 121 15.02 -7.90 44.55
N ARG A 122 15.64 -8.74 43.72
CA ARG A 122 16.45 -9.89 44.16
C ARG A 122 17.64 -9.45 45.01
N LYS A 123 18.34 -8.38 44.61
CA LYS A 123 19.45 -7.82 45.39
C LYS A 123 18.98 -7.31 46.75
N GLU A 124 17.80 -6.70 46.81
CA GLU A 124 17.25 -6.20 48.06
C GLU A 124 16.84 -7.34 49.00
N LEU A 125 16.13 -8.35 48.50
CA LEU A 125 15.78 -9.53 49.28
C LEU A 125 17.02 -10.31 49.75
N TRP A 126 18.08 -10.39 48.93
CA TRP A 126 19.35 -11.01 49.34
C TRP A 126 19.98 -10.24 50.51
N ARG A 127 20.00 -8.91 50.47
CA ARG A 127 20.50 -8.11 51.60
C ARG A 127 19.67 -8.33 52.86
N GLN A 128 18.35 -8.43 52.72
CA GLN A 128 17.45 -8.73 53.83
C GLN A 128 17.73 -10.12 54.40
N GLU A 129 17.90 -11.13 53.55
CA GLU A 129 18.24 -12.49 53.99
C GLU A 129 19.59 -12.53 54.72
N ALA A 130 20.63 -11.89 54.19
CA ALA A 130 21.93 -11.84 54.86
C ALA A 130 21.87 -11.15 56.23
N ARG A 131 20.99 -10.15 56.38
CA ARG A 131 20.75 -9.48 57.66
C ARG A 131 20.00 -10.40 58.63
N LEU A 132 18.95 -11.08 58.15
CA LEU A 132 18.18 -12.04 58.96
C LEU A 132 19.02 -13.25 59.36
N GLU A 133 19.95 -13.69 58.51
CA GLU A 133 20.87 -14.79 58.82
C GLU A 133 21.85 -14.39 59.94
N ALA A 134 22.40 -13.18 59.89
CA ALA A 134 23.24 -12.64 60.95
C ALA A 134 22.44 -12.50 62.27
N GLU A 135 21.23 -11.94 62.21
CA GLU A 135 20.35 -11.82 63.37
C GLU A 135 19.98 -13.19 63.96
N ASN A 136 19.64 -14.16 63.12
CA ASN A 136 19.37 -15.53 63.56
C ASN A 136 20.59 -16.17 64.23
N SER A 137 21.80 -15.93 63.72
CA SER A 137 23.03 -16.40 64.36
C SER A 137 23.23 -15.79 65.75
N ASP A 138 23.03 -14.48 65.87
CA ASP A 138 23.18 -13.76 67.14
C ASP A 138 22.15 -14.22 68.17
N ILE A 139 20.88 -14.36 67.78
CA ILE A 139 19.81 -14.84 68.67
C ILE A 139 20.06 -16.32 69.05
N ARG A 140 20.57 -17.16 68.15
CA ARG A 140 20.94 -18.55 68.49
C ARG A 140 22.09 -18.60 69.50
N ASP A 141 23.04 -17.69 69.43
CA ASP A 141 24.10 -17.60 70.43
C ASP A 141 23.59 -17.02 71.76
N GLU A 142 22.63 -16.09 71.73
CA GLU A 142 21.86 -15.69 72.93
C GLU A 142 21.13 -16.88 73.55
N LEU A 143 20.50 -17.73 72.74
CA LEU A 143 19.79 -18.93 73.19
C LEU A 143 20.75 -19.88 73.91
N LYS A 144 21.89 -20.21 73.30
CA LYS A 144 22.92 -21.05 73.94
C LYS A 144 23.42 -20.46 75.25
N ARG A 145 23.55 -19.12 75.35
CA ARG A 145 23.93 -18.45 76.60
C ARG A 145 22.84 -18.61 77.66
N ALA A 146 21.57 -18.38 77.31
CA ALA A 146 20.44 -18.56 78.22
C ALA A 146 20.29 -20.02 78.69
N GLU A 147 20.48 -20.99 77.80
CA GLU A 147 20.49 -22.42 78.14
C GLU A 147 21.61 -22.78 79.11
N ARG A 148 22.81 -22.22 78.94
CA ARG A 148 23.93 -22.41 79.89
C ARG A 148 23.62 -21.79 81.25
N VAL A 149 23.02 -20.61 81.28
CA VAL A 149 22.60 -19.97 82.54
C VAL A 149 21.58 -20.84 83.26
N LEU A 150 20.54 -21.32 82.56
CA LEU A 150 19.54 -22.21 83.15
C LEU A 150 20.18 -23.53 83.63
N SER A 151 21.02 -24.16 82.80
CA SER A 151 21.74 -25.38 83.17
C SER A 151 22.65 -25.20 84.38
N GLY A 152 23.18 -23.99 84.62
CA GLY A 152 23.99 -23.68 85.80
C GLY A 152 23.18 -23.60 87.09
N THR A 153 21.85 -23.41 87.00
CA THR A 153 20.95 -23.32 88.17
C THR A 153 20.37 -24.66 88.63
N ILE A 154 20.59 -25.72 87.86
CA ILE A 154 20.01 -27.07 88.03
C ILE A 154 21.14 -28.09 88.23
N ASP A 155 20.83 -29.23 88.86
CA ASP A 155 21.77 -30.35 88.89
C ASP A 155 22.05 -30.91 87.47
N ARG A 156 23.26 -31.45 87.30
CA ARG A 156 23.74 -31.91 85.99
C ARG A 156 22.86 -33.00 85.38
N ALA A 157 22.32 -33.91 86.20
CA ALA A 157 21.51 -35.02 85.70
C ALA A 157 20.15 -34.53 85.18
N THR A 158 19.49 -33.61 85.87
CA THR A 158 18.24 -33.01 85.40
C THR A 158 18.46 -32.15 84.16
N SER A 159 19.55 -31.38 84.09
CA SER A 159 19.88 -30.57 82.91
C SER A 159 20.13 -31.43 81.66
N GLU A 160 20.96 -32.47 81.76
CA GLU A 160 21.21 -33.39 80.63
C GLU A 160 19.94 -34.12 80.18
N GLY A 161 19.03 -34.44 81.11
CA GLY A 161 17.72 -35.03 80.81
C GLY A 161 16.80 -34.07 80.07
N LEU A 162 16.71 -32.81 80.52
CA LEU A 162 15.88 -31.78 79.86
C LEU A 162 16.39 -31.44 78.45
N GLN A 163 17.70 -31.44 78.24
CA GLN A 163 18.31 -31.24 76.91
C GLN A 163 18.03 -32.39 75.95
N ALA A 164 17.94 -33.63 76.44
CA ALA A 164 17.63 -34.80 75.63
C ALA A 164 16.14 -34.95 75.31
N LEU A 165 15.26 -34.26 76.05
CA LEU A 165 13.81 -34.41 75.93
C LEU A 165 13.26 -34.10 74.53
N PRO A 166 13.65 -33.00 73.85
CA PRO A 166 13.16 -32.71 72.49
C PRO A 166 13.61 -33.76 71.46
N GLU A 167 14.84 -34.28 71.58
CA GLU A 167 15.38 -35.33 70.70
C GLU A 167 14.60 -36.64 70.85
N ILE A 168 14.29 -37.02 72.10
CA ILE A 168 13.50 -38.22 72.39
C ILE A 168 12.06 -38.06 71.93
N GLN A 169 11.46 -36.88 72.12
CA GLN A 169 10.12 -36.57 71.64
C GLN A 169 10.02 -36.71 70.13
N ALA A 170 10.98 -36.16 69.38
CA ALA A 170 11.02 -36.26 67.92
C ALA A 170 11.22 -37.71 67.44
N ARG A 171 12.11 -38.47 68.09
CA ARG A 171 12.40 -39.86 67.71
C ARG A 171 11.25 -40.82 67.98
N LEU A 172 10.51 -40.64 69.07
CA LEU A 172 9.35 -41.48 69.42
C LEU A 172 8.03 -40.98 68.84
N GLY A 173 7.99 -39.77 68.25
CA GLY A 173 6.78 -39.18 67.70
C GLY A 173 5.68 -38.92 68.73
N LEU A 174 6.04 -38.65 69.99
CA LEU A 174 5.09 -38.51 71.10
C LEU A 174 4.51 -37.09 71.15
N SER A 175 3.18 -36.97 71.07
CA SER A 175 2.45 -35.72 71.26
C SER A 175 2.01 -35.46 72.71
N GLY A 176 2.14 -36.47 73.58
CA GLY A 176 1.70 -36.43 74.98
C GLY A 176 2.64 -35.74 75.96
N ILE A 177 3.73 -35.10 75.49
CA ILE A 177 4.71 -34.39 76.32
C ILE A 177 4.42 -32.90 76.22
N TYR A 178 3.98 -32.29 77.32
CA TYR A 178 3.59 -30.86 77.34
C TYR A 178 4.76 -29.93 77.69
N GLY A 179 5.77 -30.44 78.40
CA GLY A 179 6.97 -29.68 78.77
C GLY A 179 7.21 -29.60 80.28
N PRO A 180 8.36 -29.04 80.71
CA PRO A 180 8.64 -28.79 82.11
C PRO A 180 7.69 -27.72 82.68
N LEU A 181 7.40 -27.82 83.98
CA LEU A 181 6.42 -26.96 84.64
C LEU A 181 6.68 -25.46 84.43
N PHE A 182 7.94 -25.03 84.42
CA PHE A 182 8.30 -23.61 84.23
C PHE A 182 7.84 -23.02 82.88
N GLU A 183 7.55 -23.83 81.86
CA GLU A 183 7.02 -23.37 80.55
C GLU A 183 5.50 -23.23 80.54
N LEU A 184 4.81 -23.79 81.55
CA LEU A 184 3.35 -23.98 81.55
C LEU A 184 2.59 -22.95 82.41
N PHE A 185 3.27 -22.00 83.04
CA PHE A 185 2.64 -20.92 83.79
C PHE A 185 3.43 -19.60 83.70
N ASP A 186 2.75 -18.50 84.03
CA ASP A 186 3.34 -17.18 84.25
C ASP A 186 2.94 -16.62 85.62
N VAL A 187 3.80 -15.77 86.18
CA VAL A 187 3.65 -15.20 87.52
C VAL A 187 4.16 -13.76 87.55
N ASP A 188 3.46 -12.92 88.30
CA ASP A 188 3.86 -11.54 88.59
C ASP A 188 5.22 -11.51 89.31
N GLU A 189 6.04 -10.52 89.00
CA GLU A 189 7.38 -10.34 89.55
C GLU A 189 7.37 -10.29 91.08
N THR A 190 6.32 -9.70 91.67
CA THR A 190 6.12 -9.61 93.12
C THR A 190 6.11 -10.97 93.82
N TYR A 191 5.63 -12.03 93.17
CA TYR A 191 5.46 -13.36 93.76
C TYR A 191 6.49 -14.40 93.26
N ARG A 192 7.49 -14.01 92.46
CA ARG A 192 8.47 -14.95 91.89
C ARG A 192 9.28 -15.67 92.96
N THR A 193 9.81 -14.95 93.93
CA THR A 193 10.70 -15.52 94.96
C THR A 193 9.96 -16.55 95.82
N CYS A 194 8.72 -16.28 96.21
CA CYS A 194 7.93 -17.23 97.00
C CYS A 194 7.49 -18.45 96.17
N VAL A 195 7.14 -18.26 94.88
CA VAL A 195 6.77 -19.36 93.98
C VAL A 195 7.98 -20.25 93.68
N GLU A 196 9.16 -19.66 93.47
CA GLU A 196 10.40 -20.41 93.27
C GLU A 196 10.80 -21.21 94.52
N ALA A 197 10.65 -20.63 95.71
CA ALA A 197 10.98 -21.30 96.98
C ALA A 197 10.07 -22.51 97.28
N ILE A 198 8.82 -22.44 96.85
CA ILE A 198 7.85 -23.54 96.98
C ILE A 198 8.07 -24.61 95.92
N ALA A 199 8.19 -24.20 94.65
CA ALA A 199 8.34 -25.14 93.55
C ALA A 199 9.72 -25.83 93.55
N GLY A 200 10.79 -25.14 93.92
CA GLY A 200 12.12 -25.73 94.05
C GLY A 200 12.58 -26.47 92.78
N SER A 201 12.88 -27.77 92.92
CA SER A 201 13.21 -28.64 91.78
C SER A 201 11.99 -29.09 90.96
N SER A 202 10.77 -28.94 91.50
CA SER A 202 9.54 -29.29 90.80
C SER A 202 9.21 -28.38 89.63
N LEU A 203 9.86 -27.21 89.53
CA LEU A 203 9.85 -26.36 88.33
C LEU A 203 10.29 -27.11 87.06
N PHE A 204 11.16 -28.11 87.22
CA PHE A 204 11.74 -28.88 86.12
C PHE A 204 11.05 -30.23 85.91
N HIS A 205 9.97 -30.50 86.64
CA HIS A 205 9.18 -31.71 86.42
C HIS A 205 8.39 -31.58 85.12
N VAL A 206 8.44 -32.63 84.30
CA VAL A 206 7.85 -32.63 82.95
C VAL A 206 6.41 -33.13 83.02
N VAL A 207 5.46 -32.30 82.60
CA VAL A 207 4.04 -32.66 82.55
C VAL A 207 3.75 -33.47 81.30
N VAL A 208 3.08 -34.61 81.47
CA VAL A 208 2.72 -35.53 80.38
C VAL A 208 1.26 -35.98 80.51
N ASP A 209 0.68 -36.45 79.40
CA ASP A 209 -0.70 -36.92 79.35
C ASP A 209 -0.96 -38.16 80.23
N THR A 210 -0.09 -39.16 80.13
CA THR A 210 -0.25 -40.51 80.71
C THR A 210 1.05 -41.04 81.32
N ASP A 211 0.95 -42.06 82.16
CA ASP A 211 2.10 -42.77 82.72
C ASP A 211 2.82 -43.65 81.68
N GLU A 212 2.12 -44.06 80.61
CA GLU A 212 2.71 -44.79 79.49
C GLU A 212 3.72 -43.94 78.73
N THR A 213 3.37 -42.69 78.42
CA THR A 213 4.28 -41.74 77.74
C THR A 213 5.48 -41.39 78.64
N ALA A 214 5.26 -41.18 79.95
CA ALA A 214 6.37 -41.01 80.91
C ALA A 214 7.33 -42.21 80.90
N THR A 215 6.79 -43.44 80.89
CA THR A 215 7.58 -44.66 80.94
C THR A 215 8.39 -44.85 79.66
N ALA A 216 7.79 -44.58 78.49
CA ALA A 216 8.49 -44.64 77.20
C ALA A 216 9.69 -43.67 77.15
N VAL A 217 9.49 -42.43 77.59
CA VAL A 217 10.58 -41.43 77.63
C VAL A 217 11.67 -41.83 78.63
N LEU A 218 11.29 -42.37 79.80
CA LEU A 218 12.26 -42.85 80.80
C LEU A 218 13.10 -44.04 80.29
N GLN A 219 12.49 -44.97 79.56
CA GLN A 219 13.21 -46.10 78.96
C GLN A 219 14.26 -45.61 77.97
N GLU A 220 13.90 -44.65 77.11
CA GLU A 220 14.84 -44.07 76.15
C GLU A 220 15.96 -43.24 76.81
N LEU A 221 15.63 -42.43 77.83
CA LEU A 221 16.65 -41.71 78.61
C LEU A 221 17.67 -42.66 79.25
N ASN A 222 17.20 -43.81 79.77
CA ASN A 222 18.05 -44.84 80.36
C ASN A 222 18.91 -45.55 79.32
N GLN A 223 18.37 -45.85 78.14
CA GLN A 223 19.14 -46.44 77.03
C GLN A 223 20.25 -45.50 76.56
N MET A 224 19.94 -44.20 76.43
CA MET A 224 20.90 -43.17 76.03
C MET A 224 21.87 -42.78 77.15
N LYS A 225 21.56 -43.13 78.41
CA LYS A 225 22.29 -42.72 79.64
C LYS A 225 22.40 -41.19 79.75
N ARG A 226 21.32 -40.46 79.43
CA ARG A 226 21.27 -38.99 79.37
C ARG A 226 20.44 -38.42 80.51
N GLY A 227 21.07 -38.26 81.67
CA GLY A 227 20.45 -37.56 82.80
C GLY A 227 19.27 -38.28 83.48
N ARG A 228 18.50 -37.54 84.29
CA ARG A 228 17.34 -38.04 85.05
C ARG A 228 16.23 -36.98 85.05
N LEU A 229 15.00 -37.40 84.76
CA LEU A 229 13.82 -36.52 84.81
C LEU A 229 12.76 -37.05 85.76
N THR A 230 11.94 -36.13 86.28
CA THR A 230 10.74 -36.44 87.05
C THR A 230 9.53 -36.03 86.21
N PHE A 231 8.59 -36.95 86.03
CA PHE A 231 7.40 -36.75 85.21
C PHE A 231 6.15 -36.57 86.06
N MET A 232 5.19 -35.82 85.52
CA MET A 232 3.91 -35.47 86.12
C MET A 232 2.76 -35.93 85.21
N PRO A 233 2.36 -37.22 85.28
CA PRO A 233 1.31 -37.76 84.44
C PRO A 233 -0.09 -37.30 84.90
N LEU A 234 -0.78 -36.54 84.04
CA LEU A 234 -2.08 -35.92 84.34
C LEU A 234 -3.19 -36.93 84.66
N ASN A 235 -3.09 -38.16 84.13
CA ASN A 235 -4.03 -39.25 84.41
C ASN A 235 -3.90 -39.81 85.84
N ARG A 236 -2.72 -39.75 86.46
CA ARG A 236 -2.45 -40.31 87.81
C ARG A 236 -2.35 -39.27 88.92
N LEU A 237 -2.13 -38.01 88.57
CA LEU A 237 -2.04 -36.92 89.56
C LEU A 237 -3.36 -36.75 90.32
N ARG A 238 -3.28 -36.84 91.65
CA ARG A 238 -4.39 -36.52 92.55
C ARG A 238 -4.31 -35.05 92.94
N ALA A 239 -5.35 -34.29 92.64
CA ALA A 239 -5.49 -32.92 93.10
C ALA A 239 -5.72 -32.90 94.62
N SER A 240 -4.85 -32.22 95.36
CA SER A 240 -5.11 -31.92 96.77
C SER A 240 -6.11 -30.77 96.84
N THR A 241 -7.30 -31.02 97.37
CA THR A 241 -8.31 -29.96 97.64
C THR A 241 -8.12 -29.52 99.07
N ALA A 242 -7.27 -28.50 99.27
CA ALA A 242 -7.10 -27.89 100.58
C ALA A 242 -8.20 -26.84 100.82
N THR A 243 -8.65 -26.72 102.07
CA THR A 243 -9.55 -25.63 102.48
C THR A 243 -8.70 -24.44 102.89
N TYR A 244 -8.88 -23.30 102.22
CA TYR A 244 -8.10 -22.10 102.48
C TYR A 244 -8.77 -21.21 103.55
N PRO A 245 -8.01 -20.49 104.37
CA PRO A 245 -8.55 -19.49 105.29
C PRO A 245 -9.17 -18.31 104.53
N GLU A 246 -10.33 -17.81 104.98
CA GLU A 246 -10.97 -16.59 104.43
C GLU A 246 -10.40 -15.28 105.01
N ALA A 247 -9.22 -15.34 105.62
CA ALA A 247 -8.59 -14.20 106.31
C ALA A 247 -7.74 -13.35 105.35
N SER A 248 -7.63 -12.03 105.57
CA SER A 248 -6.94 -11.12 104.65
C SER A 248 -5.40 -11.25 104.67
N ASP A 249 -4.86 -11.98 105.64
CA ASP A 249 -3.44 -12.21 105.89
C ASP A 249 -2.93 -13.53 105.29
N ALA A 250 -3.76 -14.27 104.55
CA ALA A 250 -3.37 -15.48 103.85
C ALA A 250 -3.97 -15.52 102.43
N ILE A 251 -3.11 -15.58 101.41
CA ILE A 251 -3.52 -15.62 100.00
C ILE A 251 -3.17 -16.99 99.40
N PRO A 252 -4.12 -17.74 98.81
CA PRO A 252 -3.80 -18.98 98.11
C PRO A 252 -2.81 -18.74 96.96
N MET A 253 -1.69 -19.46 96.94
CA MET A 253 -0.64 -19.25 95.92
C MET A 253 -1.16 -19.56 94.50
N ILE A 254 -2.03 -20.56 94.37
CA ILE A 254 -2.57 -21.00 93.08
C ILE A 254 -3.39 -19.92 92.36
N GLU A 255 -4.02 -19.00 93.10
CA GLU A 255 -4.81 -17.90 92.53
C GLU A 255 -3.96 -16.80 91.91
N ARG A 256 -2.66 -16.74 92.25
CA ARG A 256 -1.70 -15.76 91.72
C ARG A 256 -0.90 -16.28 90.53
N LEU A 257 -1.11 -17.53 90.12
CA LEU A 257 -0.47 -18.14 88.96
C LEU A 257 -1.41 -18.10 87.75
N ARG A 258 -0.87 -17.80 86.57
CA ARG A 258 -1.60 -17.88 85.29
C ARG A 258 -1.18 -19.15 84.55
N PHE A 259 -2.08 -20.11 84.38
CA PHE A 259 -1.82 -21.37 83.70
C PHE A 259 -3.06 -21.91 82.98
N ASP A 260 -2.89 -22.83 82.02
CA ASP A 260 -4.01 -23.49 81.33
C ASP A 260 -4.71 -24.50 82.27
N ARG A 261 -6.05 -24.45 82.32
CA ARG A 261 -6.90 -25.37 83.11
C ARG A 261 -6.62 -26.85 82.80
N ARG A 262 -6.14 -27.19 81.60
CA ARG A 262 -5.71 -28.55 81.24
C ARG A 262 -4.66 -29.12 82.19
N PHE A 263 -3.79 -28.26 82.73
CA PHE A 263 -2.70 -28.63 83.63
C PHE A 263 -3.05 -28.41 85.11
N ALA A 264 -4.30 -28.09 85.44
CA ALA A 264 -4.71 -27.73 86.79
C ALA A 264 -4.33 -28.79 87.84
N ARG A 265 -4.38 -30.09 87.49
CA ARG A 265 -3.98 -31.17 88.41
C ARG A 265 -2.50 -31.12 88.79
N ALA A 266 -1.62 -30.75 87.86
CA ALA A 266 -0.19 -30.59 88.12
C ALA A 266 0.09 -29.38 89.02
N PHE A 267 -0.55 -28.24 88.73
CA PHE A 267 -0.41 -27.04 89.55
C PHE A 267 -1.03 -27.19 90.94
N GLN A 268 -2.18 -27.85 91.07
CA GLN A 268 -2.79 -28.15 92.36
C GLN A 268 -1.95 -29.12 93.20
N HIS A 269 -1.21 -30.03 92.58
CA HIS A 269 -0.33 -30.95 93.29
C HIS A 269 0.84 -30.22 93.98
N ILE A 270 1.40 -29.20 93.32
CA ILE A 270 2.58 -28.47 93.82
C ILE A 270 2.17 -27.27 94.69
N PHE A 271 1.22 -26.47 94.23
CA PHE A 271 0.87 -25.18 94.84
C PHE A 271 -0.47 -25.20 95.58
N GLY A 272 -1.28 -26.26 95.46
CA GLY A 272 -2.64 -26.32 95.99
C GLY A 272 -2.74 -26.50 97.51
N SER A 273 -1.64 -26.81 98.21
CA SER A 273 -1.58 -26.80 99.67
C SER A 273 -0.79 -25.61 100.22
N THR A 274 -0.52 -24.59 99.40
CA THR A 274 0.36 -23.47 99.77
C THR A 274 -0.38 -22.14 99.86
N ILE A 275 -0.13 -21.40 100.95
CA ILE A 275 -0.62 -20.03 101.18
C ILE A 275 0.54 -19.05 101.34
N ILE A 276 0.35 -17.82 100.86
CA ILE A 276 1.28 -16.71 100.98
C ILE A 276 0.87 -15.86 102.19
N CYS A 277 1.78 -15.68 103.14
CA CYS A 277 1.56 -14.95 104.39
C CYS A 277 2.56 -13.78 104.54
N PRO A 278 2.21 -12.68 105.23
CA PRO A 278 3.12 -11.57 105.46
C PRO A 278 4.35 -11.92 106.32
N SER A 279 4.23 -12.88 107.24
CA SER A 279 5.29 -13.26 108.18
C SER A 279 5.26 -14.75 108.51
N LEU A 280 6.40 -15.28 108.97
CA LEU A 280 6.54 -16.68 109.39
C LEU A 280 5.70 -17.02 110.64
N ASP A 281 5.47 -16.05 111.52
CA ASP A 281 4.67 -16.24 112.73
C ASP A 281 3.20 -16.52 112.39
N VAL A 282 2.64 -15.72 111.48
CA VAL A 282 1.28 -15.91 110.95
C VAL A 282 1.20 -17.23 110.19
N GLY A 283 2.20 -17.50 109.33
CA GLY A 283 2.27 -18.76 108.57
C GLY A 283 2.35 -20.01 109.44
N SER A 284 3.06 -19.95 110.58
CA SER A 284 3.17 -21.06 111.53
C SER A 284 1.85 -21.40 112.22
N GLY A 285 1.00 -20.40 112.45
CA GLY A 285 -0.36 -20.60 112.97
C GLY A 285 -1.21 -21.41 111.99
N TYR A 286 -1.27 -20.98 110.73
CA TYR A 286 -2.05 -21.65 109.69
C TYR A 286 -1.52 -23.03 109.32
N ALA A 287 -0.20 -23.21 109.35
CA ALA A 287 0.41 -24.51 109.07
C ALA A 287 0.00 -25.59 110.09
N ARG A 288 -0.14 -25.21 111.37
CA ARG A 288 -0.60 -26.11 112.44
C ARG A 288 -2.11 -26.35 112.42
N SER A 289 -2.90 -25.33 112.13
CA SER A 289 -4.37 -25.42 112.24
C SER A 289 -5.05 -26.04 111.02
N MET A 290 -4.51 -25.80 109.81
CA MET A 290 -5.18 -26.15 108.54
C MET A 290 -4.38 -27.12 107.67
N ASN A 291 -3.26 -27.66 108.15
CA ASN A 291 -2.36 -28.54 107.40
C ASN A 291 -1.90 -27.93 106.05
N LEU A 292 -1.68 -26.62 106.02
CA LEU A 292 -1.20 -25.88 104.84
C LEU A 292 0.29 -25.57 104.96
N THR A 293 0.98 -25.43 103.83
CA THR A 293 2.34 -24.87 103.79
C THR A 293 2.22 -23.37 103.64
N ALA A 294 2.82 -22.61 104.54
CA ALA A 294 2.85 -21.14 104.45
C ALA A 294 4.21 -20.66 103.91
N VAL A 295 4.20 -19.61 103.10
CA VAL A 295 5.43 -18.97 102.58
C VAL A 295 5.33 -17.45 102.64
N THR A 296 6.44 -16.78 102.93
CA THR A 296 6.54 -15.32 102.88
C THR A 296 6.92 -14.83 101.48
N LEU A 297 6.72 -13.54 101.19
CA LEU A 297 7.15 -12.95 99.90
C LEU A 297 8.67 -13.09 99.68
N GLU A 298 9.45 -13.14 100.76
CA GLU A 298 10.92 -13.29 100.71
C GLU A 298 11.38 -14.74 100.46
N GLY A 299 10.46 -15.72 100.51
CA GLY A 299 10.75 -17.12 100.19
C GLY A 299 10.97 -18.02 101.40
N ASP A 300 10.84 -17.51 102.63
CA ASP A 300 10.88 -18.34 103.83
C ASP A 300 9.57 -19.13 103.96
N LYS A 301 9.64 -20.43 104.25
CA LYS A 301 8.48 -21.33 104.32
C LYS A 301 8.38 -22.13 105.61
N VAL A 302 7.13 -22.38 106.00
CA VAL A 302 6.70 -23.24 107.11
C VAL A 302 5.83 -24.34 106.55
N GLY A 303 6.29 -25.58 106.62
CA GLY A 303 5.51 -26.72 106.17
C GLY A 303 4.58 -27.28 107.24
N HIS A 304 3.53 -27.95 106.79
CA HIS A 304 2.50 -28.51 107.65
C HIS A 304 2.99 -29.68 108.54
N ARG A 305 4.20 -30.23 108.29
CA ARG A 305 4.84 -31.25 109.15
C ARG A 305 5.87 -30.65 110.11
N GLY A 306 5.93 -29.31 110.21
CA GLY A 306 6.79 -28.59 111.14
C GLY A 306 8.18 -28.23 110.59
N GLU A 307 8.43 -28.43 109.29
CA GLU A 307 9.65 -27.97 108.63
C GLU A 307 9.67 -26.44 108.51
N LEU A 308 10.76 -25.82 108.96
CA LEU A 308 11.05 -24.40 108.77
C LEU A 308 12.26 -24.27 107.85
N MET A 309 12.10 -23.53 106.76
CA MET A 309 13.16 -23.28 105.80
C MET A 309 13.20 -21.79 105.50
N GLY A 310 14.34 -21.15 105.74
CA GLY A 310 14.54 -19.74 105.44
C GLY A 310 16.00 -19.38 105.28
N GLY A 311 16.27 -18.17 104.78
CA GLY A 311 17.62 -17.65 104.57
C GLY A 311 17.74 -16.68 103.39
N PHE A 312 18.96 -16.17 103.17
CA PHE A 312 19.20 -15.22 102.08
C PHE A 312 19.25 -15.91 100.71
N VAL A 313 18.24 -15.65 99.87
CA VAL A 313 18.22 -16.08 98.46
C VAL A 313 18.77 -14.96 97.58
N SER A 314 19.88 -15.23 96.89
CA SER A 314 20.45 -14.27 95.94
C SER A 314 19.57 -14.14 94.70
N ARG A 315 19.06 -12.94 94.43
CA ARG A 315 18.27 -12.65 93.21
C ARG A 315 19.02 -12.90 91.90
N ARG A 316 20.37 -12.89 91.90
CA ARG A 316 21.19 -13.11 90.69
C ARG A 316 21.17 -14.56 90.18
N GLY A 317 20.62 -15.50 90.93
CA GLY A 317 20.55 -16.92 90.56
C GLY A 317 19.12 -17.48 90.44
N SER A 318 18.10 -16.62 90.26
CA SER A 318 16.71 -17.08 90.14
C SER A 318 16.55 -18.00 88.92
N ARG A 319 16.04 -19.19 89.18
CA ARG A 319 15.71 -20.22 88.18
C ARG A 319 14.56 -19.79 87.29
N LEU A 320 13.57 -19.11 87.86
CA LEU A 320 12.41 -18.63 87.10
C LEU A 320 12.78 -17.48 86.16
N ASP A 321 13.68 -16.58 86.56
CA ASP A 321 14.15 -15.51 85.67
C ASP A 321 14.98 -16.06 84.51
N ALA A 322 15.85 -17.04 84.78
CA ALA A 322 16.61 -17.75 83.73
C ALA A 322 15.68 -18.49 82.76
N ALA A 323 14.65 -19.18 83.28
CA ALA A 323 13.65 -19.87 82.49
C ALA A 323 12.79 -18.91 81.63
N LYS A 324 12.36 -17.78 82.19
CA LYS A 324 11.58 -16.77 81.47
C LYS A 324 12.39 -16.13 80.34
N SER A 325 13.65 -15.79 80.61
CA SER A 325 14.59 -15.28 79.60
C SER A 325 14.80 -16.29 78.47
N LEU A 326 14.96 -17.58 78.80
CA LEU A 326 15.05 -18.65 77.82
C LEU A 326 13.81 -18.73 76.93
N LEU A 327 12.60 -18.69 77.51
CA LEU A 327 11.35 -18.75 76.75
C LEU A 327 11.19 -17.55 75.80
N GLN A 328 11.53 -16.35 76.25
CA GLN A 328 11.51 -15.14 75.42
C GLN A 328 12.48 -15.25 74.24
N ILE A 329 13.71 -15.72 74.48
CA ILE A 329 14.70 -15.91 73.42
C ILE A 329 14.27 -17.02 72.46
N ARG A 330 13.68 -18.12 72.95
CA ARG A 330 13.12 -19.18 72.08
C ARG A 330 12.02 -18.66 71.16
N SER A 331 11.11 -17.81 71.65
CA SER A 331 10.09 -17.16 70.80
C SER A 331 10.75 -16.31 69.71
N ARG A 332 11.75 -15.49 70.08
CA ARG A 332 12.50 -14.67 69.14
C ARG A 332 13.23 -15.50 68.07
N VAL A 333 13.81 -16.64 68.44
CA VAL A 333 14.42 -17.57 67.46
C VAL A 333 13.35 -18.07 66.48
N GLN A 334 12.19 -18.50 66.97
CA GLN A 334 11.13 -18.99 66.09
C GLN A 334 10.65 -17.91 65.10
N GLU A 335 10.41 -16.69 65.58
CA GLU A 335 10.00 -15.54 64.75
C GLU A 335 11.05 -15.16 63.70
N ALA A 336 12.33 -15.16 64.08
CA ALA A 336 13.44 -14.86 63.17
C ALA A 336 13.65 -15.99 62.13
N GLU A 337 13.46 -17.26 62.53
CA GLU A 337 13.53 -18.40 61.62
C GLU A 337 12.36 -18.43 60.63
N THR A 338 11.14 -18.06 61.05
CA THR A 338 10.00 -17.94 60.13
C THR A 338 10.23 -16.82 59.12
N SER A 339 10.75 -15.67 59.57
CA SER A 339 11.02 -14.52 58.70
C SER A 339 12.09 -14.82 57.65
N SER A 340 13.16 -15.53 58.01
CA SER A 340 14.18 -16.02 57.05
C SER A 340 13.59 -17.03 56.06
N LYS A 341 12.78 -18.00 56.52
CA LYS A 341 12.11 -18.95 55.62
C LYS A 341 11.19 -18.27 54.61
N GLU A 342 10.42 -17.26 55.03
CA GLU A 342 9.56 -16.48 54.13
C GLU A 342 10.38 -15.70 53.09
N THR A 343 11.48 -15.09 53.52
CA THR A 343 12.39 -14.34 52.62
C THR A 343 13.08 -15.26 51.62
N LEU A 344 13.55 -16.43 52.05
CA LEU A 344 14.11 -17.47 51.16
C LEU A 344 13.08 -17.98 50.15
N ALA A 345 11.83 -18.18 50.57
CA ALA A 345 10.75 -18.57 49.67
C ALA A 345 10.48 -17.49 48.61
N ALA A 346 10.42 -16.22 49.03
CA ALA A 346 10.27 -15.08 48.13
C ALA A 346 11.45 -14.99 47.13
N LEU A 347 12.69 -15.17 47.59
CA LEU A 347 13.88 -15.24 46.73
C LEU A 347 13.77 -16.36 45.68
N SER A 348 13.34 -17.56 46.09
CA SER A 348 13.16 -18.69 45.18
C SER A 348 12.11 -18.41 44.11
N THR A 349 10.97 -17.82 44.49
CA THR A 349 9.94 -17.43 43.51
C THR A 349 10.45 -16.38 42.54
N LEU A 350 11.20 -15.39 43.02
CA LEU A 350 11.75 -14.34 42.18
C LEU A 350 12.84 -14.86 41.23
N ASP A 351 13.66 -15.82 41.66
CA ASP A 351 14.64 -16.49 40.80
C ASP A 351 13.97 -17.28 39.66
N GLN A 352 12.83 -17.93 39.93
CA GLN A 352 12.03 -18.60 38.91
C GLN A 352 11.46 -17.60 37.90
N GLU A 353 10.93 -16.47 38.37
CA GLU A 353 10.43 -15.39 37.51
C GLU A 353 11.53 -14.78 36.63
N ILE A 354 12.72 -14.52 37.21
CA ILE A 354 13.88 -14.02 36.44
C ILE A 354 14.30 -15.02 35.37
N THR A 355 14.29 -16.32 35.70
CA THR A 355 14.62 -17.38 34.75
C THR A 355 13.60 -17.45 33.61
N ALA A 356 12.30 -17.31 33.92
CA ALA A 356 11.24 -17.24 32.92
C ALA A 356 11.44 -16.05 31.97
N VAL A 357 11.62 -14.84 32.51
CA VAL A 357 11.88 -13.63 31.70
C VAL A 357 13.15 -13.78 30.86
N HIS A 358 14.21 -14.39 31.42
CA HIS A 358 15.43 -14.65 30.68
C HIS A 358 15.21 -15.62 29.51
N SER A 359 14.43 -16.68 29.71
CA SER A 359 14.08 -17.62 28.64
C SER A 359 13.25 -16.96 27.54
N GLU A 360 12.32 -16.07 27.90
CA GLU A 360 11.51 -15.30 26.96
C GLU A 360 12.39 -14.36 26.12
N LEU A 361 13.33 -13.66 26.75
CA LEU A 361 14.33 -12.84 26.06
C LEU A 361 15.17 -13.66 25.07
N GLN A 362 15.65 -14.85 25.46
CA GLN A 362 16.42 -15.72 24.55
C GLN A 362 15.58 -16.16 23.34
N MET A 363 14.33 -16.57 23.57
CA MET A 363 13.42 -16.94 22.48
C MET A 363 13.11 -15.76 21.56
N LEU A 364 12.88 -14.57 22.12
CA LEU A 364 12.59 -13.36 21.36
C LEU A 364 13.80 -12.91 20.54
N ASN A 365 15.01 -12.92 21.12
CA ASN A 365 16.25 -12.61 20.39
C ASN A 365 16.48 -13.56 19.22
N ALA A 366 16.21 -14.86 19.41
CA ALA A 366 16.29 -15.85 18.34
C ALA A 366 15.22 -15.64 17.25
N ARG A 367 14.05 -15.06 17.58
CA ARG A 367 13.03 -14.66 16.58
C ARG A 367 13.45 -13.40 15.83
N VAL A 368 13.93 -12.38 16.53
CA VAL A 368 14.46 -11.14 15.92
C VAL A 368 15.62 -11.45 14.96
N ALA A 369 16.55 -12.33 15.34
CA ALA A 369 17.64 -12.74 14.46
C ALA A 369 17.14 -13.46 13.19
N ARG A 370 16.13 -14.32 13.32
CA ARG A 370 15.50 -15.00 12.16
C ARG A 370 14.80 -14.01 11.24
N ALA A 371 13.96 -13.14 11.79
CA ALA A 371 13.27 -12.12 11.02
C ALA A 371 14.24 -11.16 10.32
N ASN A 372 15.35 -10.78 10.98
CA ASN A 372 16.40 -9.98 10.35
C ASN A 372 17.07 -10.71 9.17
N ASN A 373 17.35 -12.00 9.30
CA ASN A 373 17.90 -12.81 8.20
C ASN A 373 16.91 -12.91 7.03
N GLU A 374 15.62 -13.12 7.31
CA GLU A 374 14.56 -13.15 6.29
C GLU A 374 14.44 -11.80 5.57
N ARG A 375 14.42 -10.69 6.33
CA ARG A 375 14.45 -9.33 5.78
C ARG A 375 15.70 -9.06 4.94
N GLY A 376 16.86 -9.57 5.37
CA GLY A 376 18.10 -9.50 4.59
C GLY A 376 17.96 -10.20 3.23
N GLY A 377 17.34 -11.38 3.19
CA GLY A 377 17.03 -12.10 1.96
C GLY A 377 16.09 -11.32 1.03
N ILE A 378 15.00 -10.75 1.57
CA ILE A 378 14.07 -9.92 0.81
C ILE A 378 14.75 -8.66 0.28
N THR A 379 15.64 -8.04 1.07
CA THR A 379 16.38 -6.84 0.66
C THR A 379 17.34 -7.15 -0.50
N GLN A 380 17.98 -8.32 -0.47
CA GLN A 380 18.81 -8.79 -1.60
C GLN A 380 17.96 -9.08 -2.85
N GLU A 381 16.77 -9.69 -2.67
CA GLU A 381 15.80 -9.88 -3.74
C GLU A 381 15.38 -8.55 -4.38
N LEU A 382 15.10 -7.53 -3.55
CA LEU A 382 14.76 -6.18 -4.01
C LEU A 382 15.89 -5.52 -4.80
N ARG A 383 17.15 -5.67 -4.37
CA ARG A 383 18.31 -5.17 -5.13
C ARG A 383 18.40 -5.83 -6.50
N ARG A 384 18.18 -7.15 -6.57
CA ARG A 384 18.16 -7.89 -7.84
C ARG A 384 17.03 -7.38 -8.74
N LEU A 385 15.82 -7.27 -8.22
CA LEU A 385 14.65 -6.79 -8.95
C LEU A 385 14.80 -5.34 -9.42
N ALA A 386 15.37 -4.46 -8.60
CA ALA A 386 15.62 -3.06 -8.97
C ALA A 386 16.61 -2.95 -10.14
N LYS A 387 17.66 -3.78 -10.15
CA LYS A 387 18.59 -3.86 -11.28
C LYS A 387 17.90 -4.40 -12.54
N GLU A 388 17.15 -5.49 -12.41
CA GLU A 388 16.37 -6.07 -13.52
C GLU A 388 15.34 -5.08 -14.07
N GLU A 389 14.72 -4.28 -13.21
CA GLU A 389 13.78 -3.22 -13.60
C GLU A 389 14.50 -2.13 -14.40
N ALA A 390 15.65 -1.64 -13.93
CA ALA A 390 16.42 -0.61 -14.62
C ALA A 390 16.90 -1.08 -16.00
N ASP A 391 17.41 -2.30 -16.09
CA ASP A 391 17.84 -2.91 -17.35
C ASP A 391 16.63 -3.05 -18.30
N ALA A 392 15.50 -3.58 -17.82
CA ALA A 392 14.29 -3.74 -18.62
C ALA A 392 13.69 -2.39 -19.08
N GLN A 393 13.75 -1.35 -18.25
CA GLN A 393 13.34 0.00 -18.62
C GLN A 393 14.18 0.54 -19.78
N LEU A 394 15.51 0.41 -19.71
CA LEU A 394 16.43 0.84 -20.77
C LEU A 394 16.15 0.11 -22.10
N PHE A 395 15.93 -1.21 -22.06
CA PHE A 395 15.57 -1.97 -23.26
C PHE A 395 14.22 -1.53 -23.84
N ASN A 396 13.22 -1.30 -22.99
CA ASN A 396 11.90 -0.88 -23.44
C ASN A 396 11.93 0.51 -24.09
N GLU A 397 12.62 1.48 -23.47
CA GLU A 397 12.82 2.82 -24.05
C GLU A 397 13.59 2.78 -25.38
N GLY A 398 14.59 1.89 -25.49
CA GLY A 398 15.34 1.68 -26.73
C GLY A 398 14.47 1.12 -27.85
N ALA A 399 13.66 0.10 -27.54
CA ALA A 399 12.71 -0.50 -28.48
C ALA A 399 11.66 0.52 -28.93
N GLU A 400 11.09 1.30 -28.01
CA GLU A 400 10.11 2.35 -28.32
C GLU A 400 10.67 3.41 -29.27
N LYS A 401 11.91 3.89 -29.03
CA LYS A 401 12.59 4.83 -29.92
C LYS A 401 12.78 4.25 -31.32
N SER A 402 13.23 2.99 -31.42
CA SER A 402 13.44 2.29 -32.70
C SER A 402 12.12 2.15 -33.48
N LEU A 403 11.05 1.78 -32.79
CA LEU A 403 9.71 1.59 -33.33
C LEU A 403 9.14 2.93 -33.84
N ASN A 404 9.33 4.02 -33.11
CA ASN A 404 8.93 5.36 -33.54
C ASN A 404 9.68 5.81 -34.81
N VAL A 405 10.97 5.49 -34.93
CA VAL A 405 11.74 5.76 -36.17
C VAL A 405 11.21 4.93 -37.34
N MET A 406 10.92 3.64 -37.13
CA MET A 406 10.34 2.78 -38.18
C MET A 406 8.95 3.26 -38.63
N ARG A 407 8.09 3.69 -37.69
CA ARG A 407 6.77 4.26 -38.00
C ARG A 407 6.88 5.52 -38.85
N ALA A 408 7.78 6.44 -38.51
CA ALA A 408 8.01 7.65 -39.30
C ALA A 408 8.50 7.32 -40.72
N GLN A 409 9.47 6.41 -40.85
CA GLN A 409 9.98 5.96 -42.15
C GLN A 409 8.89 5.32 -43.02
N LEU A 410 8.11 4.39 -42.46
CA LEU A 410 7.01 3.73 -43.16
C LEU A 410 5.99 4.75 -43.66
N ARG A 411 5.58 5.67 -42.78
CA ARG A 411 4.61 6.70 -43.13
C ARG A 411 5.11 7.64 -44.21
N SER A 412 6.39 8.01 -44.17
CA SER A 412 7.02 8.81 -45.22
C SER A 412 6.96 8.10 -46.59
N ALA A 413 7.18 6.78 -46.61
CA ALA A 413 7.12 5.96 -47.82
C ALA A 413 5.68 5.73 -48.31
N GLU A 414 4.70 5.61 -47.41
CA GLU A 414 3.27 5.55 -47.74
C GLU A 414 2.79 6.87 -48.38
N VAL A 415 3.20 8.02 -47.84
CA VAL A 415 2.89 9.33 -48.43
C VAL A 415 3.53 9.48 -49.81
N GLU A 416 4.79 9.07 -49.99
CA GLU A 416 5.44 9.06 -51.31
C GLU A 416 4.67 8.20 -52.31
N LEU A 417 4.21 7.02 -51.89
CA LEU A 417 3.44 6.10 -52.70
C LEU A 417 2.07 6.69 -53.11
N ASP A 418 1.34 7.30 -52.17
CA ASP A 418 0.07 7.98 -52.42
C ASP A 418 0.24 9.16 -53.39
N THR A 419 1.32 9.95 -53.23
CA THR A 419 1.59 11.07 -54.13
C THR A 419 1.91 10.62 -55.56
N LEU A 420 2.66 9.53 -55.74
CA LEU A 420 2.95 8.96 -57.05
C LEU A 420 1.70 8.34 -57.70
N GLN A 421 0.83 7.70 -56.91
CA GLN A 421 -0.46 7.19 -57.39
C GLN A 421 -1.40 8.33 -57.82
N ALA A 422 -1.45 9.42 -57.05
CA ALA A 422 -2.19 10.63 -57.43
C ALA A 422 -1.61 11.28 -58.70
N GLU A 423 -0.28 11.27 -58.85
CA GLU A 423 0.39 11.76 -60.07
C GLU A 423 0.03 10.91 -61.31
N LEU A 424 -0.04 9.58 -61.16
CA LEU A 424 -0.48 8.66 -62.21
C LEU A 424 -1.92 8.96 -62.66
N ALA A 425 -2.83 9.26 -61.72
CA ALA A 425 -4.21 9.62 -61.99
C ALA A 425 -4.36 11.01 -62.63
N SER A 426 -3.39 11.92 -62.40
CA SER A 426 -3.42 13.27 -62.93
C SER A 426 -3.15 13.34 -64.45
N PRO A 427 -3.78 14.28 -65.18
CA PRO A 427 -3.55 14.47 -66.61
C PRO A 427 -2.09 14.83 -66.92
N PHE A 428 -1.60 14.38 -68.08
CA PHE A 428 -0.23 14.66 -68.52
C PHE A 428 -0.10 16.12 -68.98
N THR A 429 0.57 16.94 -68.18
CA THR A 429 0.92 18.33 -68.51
C THR A 429 2.43 18.52 -68.52
N ARG A 430 2.94 19.28 -69.50
CA ARG A 430 4.33 19.77 -69.48
C ARG A 430 4.44 20.93 -68.50
N GLY A 431 4.59 20.59 -67.22
CA GLY A 431 4.65 21.52 -66.10
C GLY A 431 3.58 21.24 -65.05
N ILE A 432 3.75 21.92 -63.92
CA ILE A 432 2.83 21.86 -62.77
C ILE A 432 1.54 22.62 -63.12
N LEU A 433 0.38 22.14 -62.67
CA LEU A 433 -0.89 22.86 -62.87
C LEU A 433 -0.88 24.21 -62.10
N PRO A 434 -1.69 25.20 -62.52
CA PRO A 434 -1.81 26.48 -61.82
C PRO A 434 -2.20 26.31 -60.34
N GLU A 435 -3.10 25.36 -60.06
CA GLU A 435 -3.55 25.01 -58.71
C GLU A 435 -2.43 24.38 -57.86
N GLU A 436 -1.62 23.52 -58.46
CA GLU A 436 -0.46 22.91 -57.81
C GLU A 436 0.68 23.92 -57.57
N ARG A 437 0.81 24.95 -58.42
CA ARG A 437 1.71 26.10 -58.18
C ARG A 437 1.25 26.94 -56.98
N THR A 438 -0.04 27.26 -56.90
CA THR A 438 -0.58 27.99 -55.73
C THR A 438 -0.46 27.18 -54.45
N LEU A 439 -0.59 25.84 -54.54
CA LEU A 439 -0.37 24.94 -53.42
C LEU A 439 1.10 24.92 -52.98
N LEU A 440 2.04 24.91 -53.94
CA LEU A 440 3.48 24.99 -53.66
C LEU A 440 3.86 26.32 -53.00
N GLU A 441 3.32 27.44 -53.49
CA GLU A 441 3.53 28.78 -52.93
C GLU A 441 3.01 28.92 -51.50
N ARG A 442 1.98 28.15 -51.11
CA ARG A 442 1.47 28.07 -49.74
C ARG A 442 2.27 27.11 -48.85
N LEU A 443 2.61 25.93 -49.37
CA LEU A 443 3.34 24.89 -48.64
C LEU A 443 4.78 25.32 -48.30
N VAL A 444 5.45 26.10 -49.15
CA VAL A 444 6.83 26.55 -48.90
C VAL A 444 6.97 27.37 -47.60
N PRO A 445 6.18 28.43 -47.35
CA PRO A 445 6.22 29.17 -46.10
C PRO A 445 5.67 28.37 -44.90
N GLU A 446 4.64 27.53 -45.09
CA GLU A 446 4.12 26.65 -44.03
C GLU A 446 5.17 25.64 -43.53
N VAL A 447 5.82 24.92 -44.45
CA VAL A 447 6.88 23.95 -44.14
C VAL A 447 8.08 24.64 -43.48
N ASN A 448 8.47 25.84 -43.93
CA ASN A 448 9.57 26.58 -43.30
C ASN A 448 9.22 27.08 -41.89
N ALA A 449 8.00 27.57 -41.68
CA ALA A 449 7.53 28.01 -40.36
C ALA A 449 7.39 26.83 -39.38
N GLN A 450 6.86 25.70 -39.85
CA GLN A 450 6.81 24.45 -39.08
C GLN A 450 8.23 23.93 -38.79
N ALA A 451 9.15 23.92 -39.76
CA ALA A 451 10.54 23.50 -39.56
C ALA A 451 11.24 24.33 -38.48
N LEU A 452 11.04 25.65 -38.46
CA LEU A 452 11.61 26.55 -37.45
C LEU A 452 11.03 26.27 -36.05
N LYS A 453 9.71 26.10 -35.94
CA LYS A 453 9.05 25.72 -34.68
C LYS A 453 9.56 24.37 -34.18
N LEU A 454 9.58 23.36 -35.04
CA LEU A 454 10.01 22.00 -34.71
C LEU A 454 11.49 21.97 -34.31
N LYS A 455 12.34 22.77 -34.97
CA LYS A 455 13.75 22.92 -34.59
C LYS A 455 13.91 23.57 -33.22
N SER A 456 13.18 24.65 -32.93
CA SER A 456 13.25 25.32 -31.63
C SER A 456 12.73 24.43 -30.49
N LEU A 457 11.62 23.73 -30.70
CA LEU A 457 11.03 22.79 -29.72
C LEU A 457 11.94 21.58 -29.49
N SER A 458 12.50 21.01 -30.57
CA SER A 458 13.43 19.88 -30.46
C SER A 458 14.74 20.26 -29.77
N SER A 459 15.26 21.49 -29.95
CA SER A 459 16.47 21.92 -29.26
C SER A 459 16.22 22.18 -27.78
N THR A 460 15.10 22.84 -27.43
CA THR A 460 14.73 23.04 -26.02
C THR A 460 14.48 21.71 -25.31
N ARG A 461 13.85 20.75 -25.99
CA ARG A 461 13.65 19.40 -25.45
C ARG A 461 14.98 18.67 -25.27
N ALA A 462 15.88 18.71 -26.25
CA ALA A 462 17.19 18.07 -26.17
C ALA A 462 18.06 18.65 -25.04
N GLU A 463 18.01 19.96 -24.81
CA GLU A 463 18.67 20.59 -23.66
C GLU A 463 18.07 20.11 -22.33
N LEU A 464 16.74 20.05 -22.21
CA LEU A 464 16.05 19.60 -21.00
C LEU A 464 16.26 18.09 -20.73
N GLU A 465 16.19 17.25 -21.76
CA GLU A 465 16.52 15.81 -21.66
C GLU A 465 17.99 15.60 -21.31
N GLY A 466 18.91 16.39 -21.88
CA GLY A 466 20.32 16.36 -21.52
C GLY A 466 20.55 16.73 -20.06
N ARG A 467 19.87 17.78 -19.58
CA ARG A 467 19.95 18.22 -18.17
C ARG A 467 19.33 17.20 -17.22
N ARG A 468 18.20 16.59 -17.59
CA ARG A 468 17.57 15.50 -16.85
C ARG A 468 18.50 14.29 -16.76
N ASN A 469 19.05 13.82 -17.88
CA ASN A 469 19.92 12.65 -17.92
C ASN A 469 21.23 12.90 -17.15
N ALA A 470 21.79 14.12 -17.21
CA ALA A 470 22.96 14.49 -16.43
C ALA A 470 22.67 14.45 -14.93
N LEU A 471 21.56 15.05 -14.48
CA LEU A 471 21.14 15.02 -13.07
C LEU A 471 20.78 13.60 -12.61
N GLN A 472 20.15 12.80 -13.46
CA GLN A 472 19.79 11.41 -13.15
C GLN A 472 21.02 10.51 -13.08
N SER A 473 22.04 10.75 -13.92
CA SER A 473 23.34 10.10 -13.84
C SER A 473 24.10 10.52 -12.58
N GLU A 474 24.09 11.81 -12.23
CA GLU A 474 24.70 12.33 -11.01
C GLU A 474 24.03 11.75 -9.74
N LEU A 475 22.71 11.60 -9.76
CA LEU A 475 21.93 10.97 -8.68
C LEU A 475 22.20 9.46 -8.58
N SER A 476 22.15 8.73 -9.70
CA SER A 476 22.26 7.25 -9.70
C SER A 476 23.70 6.75 -9.55
N LEU A 477 24.64 7.27 -10.33
CA LEU A 477 26.04 6.82 -10.35
C LEU A 477 26.91 7.54 -9.32
N GLY A 478 26.60 8.79 -9.00
CA GLY A 478 27.35 9.57 -8.02
C GLY A 478 26.81 9.40 -6.61
N LEU A 479 25.67 10.03 -6.34
CA LEU A 479 25.14 10.20 -4.99
C LEU A 479 24.58 8.92 -4.36
N CYS A 480 23.81 8.11 -5.08
CA CYS A 480 23.30 6.84 -4.56
C CYS A 480 24.43 5.86 -4.24
N MET A 481 25.40 5.71 -5.15
CA MET A 481 26.56 4.84 -4.92
C MET A 481 27.40 5.33 -3.73
N GLN A 482 27.63 6.64 -3.61
CA GLN A 482 28.34 7.22 -2.47
C GLN A 482 27.56 7.08 -1.15
N HIS A 483 26.23 7.20 -1.18
CA HIS A 483 25.38 6.98 -0.03
C HIS A 483 25.40 5.52 0.43
N GLU A 484 25.32 4.58 -0.51
CA GLU A 484 25.41 3.14 -0.21
C GLU A 484 26.79 2.76 0.33
N GLU A 485 27.87 3.27 -0.26
CA GLU A 485 29.23 3.05 0.23
C GLU A 485 29.41 3.62 1.65
N ALA A 486 28.90 4.84 1.90
CA ALA A 486 28.94 5.46 3.22
C ALA A 486 28.07 4.70 4.25
N GLN A 487 26.90 4.19 3.87
CA GLN A 487 26.09 3.31 4.71
C GLN A 487 26.81 2.02 5.05
N ARG A 488 27.46 1.41 4.06
CA ARG A 488 28.18 0.14 4.25
C ARG A 488 29.39 0.31 5.17
N GLN A 489 30.12 1.42 5.01
CA GLN A 489 31.22 1.79 5.89
C GLN A 489 30.74 2.09 7.31
N LEU A 490 29.56 2.70 7.47
CA LEU A 490 28.94 2.91 8.78
C LEU A 490 28.49 1.59 9.41
N GLU A 491 27.87 0.68 8.66
CA GLU A 491 27.48 -0.66 9.14
C GLU A 491 28.71 -1.47 9.60
N GLN A 492 29.78 -1.50 8.82
CA GLN A 492 31.04 -2.15 9.22
C GLN A 492 31.67 -1.50 10.46
N ALA A 493 31.66 -0.16 10.54
CA ALA A 493 32.26 0.52 11.67
C ALA A 493 31.43 0.39 12.96
N ILE A 494 30.10 0.22 12.86
CA ILE A 494 29.23 -0.13 13.99
C ILE A 494 29.56 -1.55 14.51
N GLU A 495 29.92 -2.49 13.63
CA GLU A 495 30.38 -3.83 14.04
C GLU A 495 31.77 -3.82 14.72
N GLU A 496 32.69 -2.96 14.27
CA GLU A 496 34.07 -2.94 14.75
C GLU A 496 34.33 -2.00 15.94
N ASN A 497 33.67 -0.84 16.04
CA ASN A 497 33.89 0.13 17.13
C ASN A 497 32.74 1.19 17.27
N PRO A 498 31.82 1.03 18.24
CA PRO A 498 30.63 1.89 18.36
C PRO A 498 30.92 3.34 18.80
N ASP A 499 31.97 3.61 19.60
CA ASP A 499 32.06 4.92 20.28
C ASP A 499 32.83 6.04 19.52
N LYS A 500 33.60 5.71 18.47
CA LYS A 500 34.43 6.70 17.74
C LYS A 500 34.07 6.87 16.26
N ALA A 501 33.52 5.83 15.61
CA ALA A 501 33.23 5.89 14.18
C ALA A 501 31.85 6.53 13.85
N ILE A 502 30.90 6.44 14.79
CA ILE A 502 29.54 7.00 14.62
C ILE A 502 29.57 8.52 14.39
N GLY A 503 30.51 9.25 14.99
CA GLY A 503 30.53 10.73 14.90
C GLY A 503 30.90 11.29 13.53
N GLU A 504 31.93 10.76 12.87
CA GLU A 504 32.43 11.28 11.59
C GLU A 504 31.64 10.70 10.41
N GLN A 505 31.40 9.38 10.41
CA GLN A 505 30.68 8.74 9.30
C GLN A 505 29.19 9.09 9.29
N SER A 506 28.52 9.28 10.43
CA SER A 506 27.13 9.78 10.43
C SER A 506 27.03 11.23 9.95
N ARG A 507 28.07 12.06 10.14
CA ARG A 507 28.10 13.43 9.58
C ARG A 507 28.27 13.42 8.07
N ASP A 508 29.12 12.54 7.55
CA ASP A 508 29.28 12.36 6.11
C ASP A 508 28.00 11.82 5.47
N LEU A 509 27.32 10.87 6.11
CA LEU A 509 26.03 10.34 5.66
C LEU A 509 24.93 11.42 5.67
N ALA A 510 24.87 12.25 6.72
CA ALA A 510 23.97 13.40 6.78
C ALA A 510 24.29 14.47 5.71
N ARG A 511 25.56 14.66 5.35
CA ARG A 511 25.98 15.59 4.30
C ARG A 511 25.58 15.08 2.92
N VAL A 512 25.80 13.79 2.64
CA VAL A 512 25.42 13.15 1.37
C VAL A 512 23.90 13.11 1.22
N SER A 513 23.16 12.80 2.29
CA SER A 513 21.69 12.87 2.32
C SER A 513 21.17 14.28 2.04
N LYS A 514 21.74 15.33 2.66
CA LYS A 514 21.36 16.72 2.33
C LYS A 514 21.62 17.08 0.87
N LEU A 515 22.77 16.65 0.32
CA LEU A 515 23.07 16.88 -1.09
C LEU A 515 22.09 16.13 -2.00
N GLN A 516 21.69 14.92 -1.63
CA GLN A 516 20.69 14.14 -2.34
C GLN A 516 19.32 14.84 -2.32
N ASP A 517 18.91 15.38 -1.17
CA ASP A 517 17.67 16.14 -1.02
C ASP A 517 17.68 17.41 -1.87
N ASP A 518 18.78 18.18 -1.85
CA ASP A 518 18.95 19.38 -2.69
C ASP A 518 18.88 19.05 -4.20
N VAL A 519 19.49 17.94 -4.63
CA VAL A 519 19.43 17.48 -6.02
C VAL A 519 18.03 17.00 -6.39
N MET A 520 17.33 16.31 -5.49
CA MET A 520 15.92 15.94 -5.69
C MET A 520 15.01 17.16 -5.80
N GLU A 521 15.23 18.19 -4.99
CA GLU A 521 14.46 19.44 -5.05
C GLU A 521 14.70 20.18 -6.37
N ARG A 522 15.96 20.25 -6.83
CA ARG A 522 16.29 20.77 -8.16
C ARG A 522 15.62 19.97 -9.28
N LEU A 523 15.58 18.64 -9.16
CA LEU A 523 14.96 17.76 -10.13
C LEU A 523 13.44 17.98 -10.17
N ARG A 524 12.79 18.16 -9.01
CA ARG A 524 11.38 18.55 -8.92
C ARG A 524 11.09 19.91 -9.54
N ASN A 525 11.95 20.90 -9.34
CA ASN A 525 11.78 22.23 -9.92
C ASN A 525 11.90 22.19 -11.45
N VAL A 526 12.89 21.47 -11.99
CA VAL A 526 12.98 21.26 -13.45
C VAL A 526 11.76 20.51 -13.98
N HIS A 527 11.25 19.53 -13.22
CA HIS A 527 10.02 18.81 -13.60
C HIS A 527 8.81 19.74 -13.68
N ARG A 528 8.66 20.66 -12.71
CA ARG A 528 7.63 21.71 -12.74
C ARG A 528 7.79 22.68 -13.90
N GLU A 529 9.01 23.15 -14.18
CA GLU A 529 9.25 24.04 -15.32
C GLU A 529 8.87 23.36 -16.65
N VAL A 530 9.13 22.06 -16.77
CA VAL A 530 8.68 21.26 -17.92
C VAL A 530 7.15 21.19 -17.98
N GLU A 531 6.49 20.93 -16.85
CA GLU A 531 5.01 20.88 -16.77
C GLU A 531 4.37 22.23 -17.14
N ASP A 532 4.88 23.35 -16.63
CA ASP A 532 4.37 24.69 -16.95
C ASP A 532 4.49 25.00 -18.46
N LYS A 533 5.63 24.63 -19.07
CA LYS A 533 5.84 24.80 -20.52
C LYS A 533 4.96 23.88 -21.35
N THR A 534 4.67 22.67 -20.88
CA THR A 534 3.67 21.82 -21.55
C THR A 534 2.27 22.39 -21.47
N HIS A 535 1.93 23.10 -20.38
CA HIS A 535 0.63 23.74 -20.24
C HIS A 535 0.47 24.95 -21.18
N GLU A 536 1.50 25.80 -21.29
CA GLU A 536 1.53 26.90 -22.28
C GLU A 536 1.33 26.39 -23.72
N ILE A 537 1.89 25.23 -24.05
CA ILE A 537 1.72 24.61 -25.38
C ILE A 537 0.27 24.19 -25.62
N ALA A 538 -0.37 23.54 -24.64
CA ALA A 538 -1.77 23.12 -24.76
C ALA A 538 -2.76 24.30 -24.90
N GLU A 539 -2.49 25.42 -24.24
CA GLU A 539 -3.29 26.65 -24.42
C GLU A 539 -3.14 27.23 -25.82
N LEU A 540 -1.92 27.28 -26.36
CA LEU A 540 -1.66 27.72 -27.73
C LEU A 540 -2.31 26.82 -28.77
N GLU A 541 -2.36 25.51 -28.52
CA GLU A 541 -3.04 24.54 -29.39
C GLU A 541 -4.55 24.77 -29.42
N LYS A 542 -5.18 24.99 -28.26
CA LYS A 542 -6.61 25.30 -28.18
C LYS A 542 -6.94 26.56 -28.97
N GLN A 543 -6.11 27.59 -28.84
CA GLN A 543 -6.25 28.82 -29.64
C GLN A 543 -6.13 28.53 -31.14
N LEU A 544 -5.21 27.66 -31.54
CA LEU A 544 -4.97 27.32 -32.94
C LEU A 544 -6.13 26.51 -33.54
N THR A 545 -6.69 25.55 -32.79
CA THR A 545 -7.88 24.80 -33.21
C THR A 545 -9.11 25.69 -33.31
N ASP A 546 -9.30 26.61 -32.37
CA ASP A 546 -10.41 27.57 -32.39
C ASP A 546 -10.30 28.50 -33.61
N THR A 547 -9.10 28.97 -33.95
CA THR A 547 -8.88 29.78 -35.16
C THR A 547 -9.08 29.00 -36.45
N ASN A 548 -8.65 27.73 -36.52
CA ASN A 548 -8.87 26.89 -37.71
C ASN A 548 -10.36 26.56 -37.90
N ALA A 549 -11.10 26.30 -36.82
CA ALA A 549 -12.53 26.09 -36.87
C ALA A 549 -13.29 27.35 -37.34
N ALA A 550 -12.85 28.54 -36.90
CA ALA A 550 -13.38 29.80 -37.39
C ALA A 550 -13.10 29.99 -38.89
N GLN A 551 -11.88 29.67 -39.35
CA GLN A 551 -11.49 29.75 -40.75
C GLN A 551 -12.30 28.78 -41.65
N GLU A 552 -12.53 27.54 -41.20
CA GLU A 552 -13.39 26.59 -41.92
C GLU A 552 -14.85 27.07 -42.00
N GLY A 553 -15.34 27.73 -40.94
CA GLY A 553 -16.65 28.38 -40.91
C GLY A 553 -16.79 29.45 -41.99
N GLU A 554 -15.85 30.39 -42.04
CA GLU A 554 -15.82 31.46 -43.06
C GLU A 554 -15.71 30.88 -44.48
N GLN A 555 -14.93 29.81 -44.67
CA GLN A 555 -14.76 29.17 -45.97
C GLN A 555 -16.06 28.51 -46.47
N ARG A 556 -16.85 27.91 -45.56
CA ARG A 556 -18.17 27.36 -45.89
C ARG A 556 -19.19 28.44 -46.20
N GLU A 557 -19.14 29.58 -45.51
CA GLU A 557 -19.99 30.73 -45.82
C GLU A 557 -19.66 31.31 -47.20
N ALA A 558 -18.39 31.50 -47.51
CA ALA A 558 -17.94 31.95 -48.82
C ALA A 558 -18.38 31.01 -49.96
N GLN A 559 -18.31 29.68 -49.76
CA GLN A 559 -18.81 28.70 -50.74
C GLN A 559 -20.33 28.82 -50.96
N ARG A 560 -21.11 29.02 -49.89
CA ARG A 560 -22.56 29.22 -50.00
C ARG A 560 -22.91 30.49 -50.77
N GLU A 561 -22.19 31.58 -50.51
CA GLU A 561 -22.35 32.83 -51.27
C GLU A 561 -22.00 32.65 -52.75
N MET A 562 -20.95 31.88 -53.05
CA MET A 562 -20.55 31.57 -54.41
C MET A 562 -21.63 30.77 -55.17
N GLU A 563 -22.21 29.73 -54.56
CA GLU A 563 -23.32 28.97 -55.15
C GLU A 563 -24.57 29.84 -55.39
N GLN A 564 -24.87 30.77 -54.47
CA GLN A 564 -25.97 31.71 -54.64
C GLN A 564 -25.71 32.67 -55.80
N LEU A 565 -24.47 33.16 -55.93
CA LEU A 565 -24.06 34.01 -57.04
C LEU A 565 -24.19 33.29 -58.38
N GLU A 566 -23.77 32.02 -58.46
CA GLU A 566 -23.92 31.19 -59.67
C GLU A 566 -25.39 31.00 -60.07
N LYS A 567 -26.28 30.74 -59.11
CA LYS A 567 -27.74 30.65 -59.35
C LYS A 567 -28.29 31.97 -59.90
N CYS A 568 -27.88 33.11 -59.33
CA CYS A 568 -28.27 34.44 -59.79
C CYS A 568 -27.76 34.72 -61.22
N LEU A 569 -26.51 34.35 -61.52
CA LEU A 569 -25.93 34.49 -62.87
C LEU A 569 -26.65 33.63 -63.90
N ALA A 570 -26.99 32.38 -63.56
CA ALA A 570 -27.76 31.50 -64.43
C ALA A 570 -29.16 32.06 -64.73
N GLN A 571 -29.86 32.57 -63.71
CA GLN A 571 -31.16 33.23 -63.89
C GLN A 571 -31.06 34.48 -64.76
N ARG A 572 -30.04 35.32 -64.54
CA ARG A 572 -29.79 36.51 -65.36
C ARG A 572 -29.59 36.14 -66.83
N ASN A 573 -28.79 35.11 -67.11
CA ASN A 573 -28.52 34.64 -68.47
C ASN A 573 -29.79 34.12 -69.16
N LEU A 574 -30.65 33.39 -68.45
CA LEU A 574 -31.96 32.95 -68.97
C LEU A 574 -32.87 34.13 -69.33
N TYR A 575 -32.94 35.16 -68.48
CA TYR A 575 -33.75 36.34 -68.77
C TYR A 575 -33.21 37.14 -69.95
N LEU A 576 -31.89 37.21 -70.13
CA LEU A 576 -31.27 37.84 -71.29
C LEU A 576 -31.60 37.10 -72.59
N GLN A 577 -31.58 35.76 -72.59
CA GLN A 577 -32.03 34.95 -73.73
C GLN A 577 -33.51 35.19 -74.06
N LYS A 578 -34.40 35.18 -73.05
CA LYS A 578 -35.82 35.50 -73.28
C LYS A 578 -36.02 36.91 -73.83
N LYS A 579 -35.25 37.90 -73.36
CA LYS A 579 -35.31 39.27 -73.85
C LYS A 579 -34.90 39.35 -75.32
N SER A 580 -33.84 38.67 -75.74
CA SER A 580 -33.41 38.67 -77.14
C SER A 580 -34.44 37.98 -78.04
N GLU A 581 -35.04 36.87 -77.60
CA GLU A 581 -36.14 36.20 -78.30
C GLU A 581 -37.35 37.12 -78.48
N TYR A 582 -37.81 37.79 -77.42
CA TYR A 582 -38.93 38.73 -77.54
C TYR A 582 -38.60 39.93 -78.43
N THR A 583 -37.37 40.43 -78.38
CA THR A 583 -36.93 41.53 -79.26
C THR A 583 -36.95 41.10 -80.72
N ARG A 584 -36.50 39.88 -81.03
CA ARG A 584 -36.57 39.30 -82.37
C ARG A 584 -38.01 39.12 -82.84
N ASN A 585 -38.88 38.57 -82.00
CA ASN A 585 -40.31 38.42 -82.32
C ASN A 585 -41.00 39.76 -82.58
N ILE A 586 -40.59 40.84 -81.89
CA ILE A 586 -41.08 42.20 -82.14
C ILE A 586 -40.61 42.72 -83.51
N GLN A 587 -39.35 42.47 -83.88
CA GLN A 587 -38.83 42.86 -85.19
C GLN A 587 -39.52 42.10 -86.33
N ASP A 588 -39.77 40.80 -86.15
CA ASP A 588 -40.44 39.95 -87.16
C ASP A 588 -41.90 40.36 -87.42
N LEU A 589 -42.54 41.10 -86.50
CA LEU A 589 -43.92 41.60 -86.66
C LEU A 589 -44.06 42.76 -87.66
N GLY A 590 -42.96 43.42 -88.05
CA GLY A 590 -42.98 44.48 -89.07
C GLY A 590 -43.74 45.75 -88.67
N VAL A 591 -44.18 46.53 -89.67
CA VAL A 591 -44.89 47.80 -89.46
C VAL A 591 -46.39 47.53 -89.28
N LEU A 592 -46.90 47.82 -88.08
CA LEU A 592 -48.30 47.64 -87.72
C LEU A 592 -49.15 48.88 -88.10
N PRO A 593 -50.39 48.72 -88.58
CA PRO A 593 -51.34 49.82 -88.76
C PRO A 593 -51.64 50.55 -87.42
N GLU A 594 -51.85 51.87 -87.45
CA GLU A 594 -52.09 52.69 -86.23
C GLU A 594 -53.28 52.22 -85.37
N GLU A 595 -54.24 51.50 -85.95
CA GLU A 595 -55.39 50.93 -85.24
C GLU A 595 -55.00 49.79 -84.29
N ALA A 596 -53.90 49.06 -84.55
CA ALA A 596 -53.43 47.96 -83.71
C ALA A 596 -52.94 48.43 -82.32
N PHE A 597 -52.53 49.69 -82.20
CA PHE A 597 -52.07 50.27 -80.93
C PHE A 597 -53.22 50.82 -80.07
N LYS A 598 -54.40 51.06 -80.65
CA LYS A 598 -55.54 51.66 -79.93
C LYS A 598 -56.31 50.66 -79.06
N SER A 599 -56.16 49.35 -79.27
CA SER A 599 -56.94 48.31 -78.57
C SER A 599 -56.15 47.41 -77.61
N VAL A 600 -54.90 47.71 -77.27
CA VAL A 600 -54.11 46.89 -76.33
C VAL A 600 -54.09 47.55 -74.95
N THR A 601 -55.10 47.23 -74.14
CA THR A 601 -55.05 47.43 -72.69
C THR A 601 -53.82 46.68 -72.15
N ARG A 602 -52.93 47.36 -71.42
CA ARG A 602 -51.81 46.74 -70.67
C ARG A 602 -52.37 45.77 -69.61
N GLY A 603 -52.72 44.55 -70.03
CA GLY A 603 -53.15 43.47 -69.15
C GLY A 603 -51.97 42.66 -68.61
N GLN A 604 -52.20 41.90 -67.53
CA GLN A 604 -51.21 40.99 -66.94
C GLN A 604 -50.70 39.96 -67.98
N LEU A 605 -49.36 39.81 -68.06
CA LEU A 605 -48.62 38.92 -68.99
C LEU A 605 -49.25 37.51 -69.20
N PRO A 606 -49.76 36.82 -68.16
CA PRO A 606 -50.32 35.46 -68.31
C PRO A 606 -51.61 35.42 -69.14
N ARG A 607 -52.46 36.45 -69.05
CA ARG A 607 -53.70 36.53 -69.84
C ARG A 607 -53.41 36.79 -71.31
N LEU A 608 -52.38 37.60 -71.59
CA LEU A 608 -51.90 37.86 -72.94
C LEU A 608 -51.27 36.61 -73.57
N ALA A 609 -50.45 35.87 -72.82
CA ALA A 609 -49.88 34.61 -73.28
C ALA A 609 -50.95 33.55 -73.62
N LYS A 610 -52.00 33.42 -72.78
CA LYS A 610 -53.15 32.54 -73.07
C LYS A 610 -53.92 32.98 -74.31
N LYS A 611 -54.13 34.28 -74.50
CA LYS A 611 -54.75 34.81 -75.73
C LYS A 611 -53.87 34.51 -76.94
N LEU A 612 -52.57 34.76 -76.87
CA LEU A 612 -51.62 34.50 -77.96
C LEU A 612 -51.60 33.02 -78.34
N HIS A 613 -51.60 32.11 -77.35
CA HIS A 613 -51.70 30.68 -77.60
C HIS A 613 -53.02 30.30 -78.29
N LYS A 614 -54.15 30.82 -77.80
CA LYS A 614 -55.48 30.58 -78.40
C LYS A 614 -55.57 31.14 -79.83
N THR A 615 -54.94 32.26 -80.12
CA THR A 615 -54.88 32.85 -81.47
C THR A 615 -53.95 32.04 -82.38
N ASN A 616 -52.80 31.57 -81.88
CA ASN A 616 -51.92 30.67 -82.63
C ASN A 616 -52.58 29.33 -82.94
N GLU A 617 -53.37 28.77 -82.03
CA GLU A 617 -54.17 27.57 -82.31
C GLU A 617 -55.24 27.83 -83.38
N LYS A 618 -55.91 28.99 -83.35
CA LYS A 618 -56.83 29.39 -84.43
C LYS A 618 -56.09 29.53 -85.77
N LEU A 619 -54.91 30.13 -85.79
CA LEU A 619 -54.07 30.25 -86.98
C LEU A 619 -53.63 28.89 -87.53
N LYS A 620 -53.27 27.93 -86.66
CA LYS A 620 -52.94 26.55 -87.07
C LYS A 620 -54.09 25.88 -87.83
N LYS A 621 -55.36 26.16 -87.50
CA LYS A 621 -56.53 25.62 -88.23
C LYS A 621 -56.60 26.10 -89.68
N PHE A 622 -56.07 27.28 -90.00
CA PHE A 622 -56.00 27.81 -91.38
C PHE A 622 -54.74 27.37 -92.14
N GLY A 623 -53.85 26.59 -91.52
CA GLY A 623 -52.61 26.12 -92.16
C GLY A 623 -52.81 25.06 -93.25
N HIS A 624 -53.96 24.38 -93.29
CA HIS A 624 -54.24 23.30 -94.26
C HIS A 624 -54.94 23.76 -95.55
N VAL A 625 -55.06 25.07 -95.79
CA VAL A 625 -55.52 25.56 -97.10
C VAL A 625 -54.34 25.49 -98.07
N ASN A 626 -54.41 24.59 -99.07
CA ASN A 626 -53.37 24.43 -100.09
C ASN A 626 -53.25 25.69 -100.95
N LYS A 627 -52.34 26.59 -100.56
CA LYS A 627 -52.06 27.86 -101.26
C LYS A 627 -51.53 27.66 -102.70
N LYS A 628 -51.06 26.47 -103.05
CA LYS A 628 -50.56 26.10 -104.39
C LYS A 628 -51.61 25.39 -105.26
N ALA A 629 -52.83 25.20 -104.78
CA ALA A 629 -53.88 24.52 -105.54
C ALA A 629 -54.18 25.21 -106.88
N PHE A 630 -54.14 26.55 -106.91
CA PHE A 630 -54.34 27.33 -108.13
C PHE A 630 -53.19 27.15 -109.13
N GLU A 631 -51.93 27.23 -108.67
CA GLU A 631 -50.74 27.01 -109.51
C GLU A 631 -50.73 25.58 -110.07
N GLN A 632 -51.00 24.57 -109.23
CA GLN A 632 -51.07 23.16 -109.65
C GLN A 632 -52.16 22.93 -110.71
N TYR A 633 -53.34 23.52 -110.54
CA TYR A 633 -54.40 23.45 -111.55
C TYR A 633 -53.94 24.04 -112.89
N SER A 634 -53.28 25.20 -112.88
CA SER A 634 -52.80 25.84 -114.10
C SER A 634 -51.69 25.05 -114.81
N VAL A 635 -50.79 24.40 -114.08
CA VAL A 635 -49.73 23.56 -114.64
C VAL A 635 -50.29 22.28 -115.25
N PHE A 636 -51.21 21.60 -114.55
CA PHE A 636 -51.83 20.38 -115.08
C PHE A 636 -52.70 20.65 -116.30
N ALA A 637 -53.38 21.81 -116.36
CA ALA A 637 -54.13 22.23 -117.55
C ALA A 637 -53.23 22.38 -118.78
N ARG A 638 -52.06 23.05 -118.64
CA ARG A 638 -51.09 23.20 -119.75
C ARG A 638 -50.47 21.87 -120.19
N GLN A 639 -50.15 20.98 -119.25
CA GLN A 639 -49.64 19.65 -119.59
C GLN A 639 -50.65 18.85 -120.42
N ARG A 640 -51.94 18.91 -120.06
CA ARG A 640 -53.00 18.26 -120.84
C ARG A 640 -53.04 18.78 -122.28
N GLU A 641 -52.97 20.10 -122.45
CA GLU A 641 -53.04 20.76 -123.76
C GLU A 641 -51.83 20.40 -124.65
N SER A 642 -50.61 20.37 -124.07
CA SER A 642 -49.39 19.95 -124.77
C SER A 642 -49.43 18.49 -125.23
N ILE A 643 -49.92 17.57 -124.39
CA ILE A 643 -50.03 16.15 -124.77
C ILE A 643 -51.06 15.98 -125.90
N GLN A 644 -52.12 16.78 -125.89
CA GLN A 644 -53.19 16.73 -126.89
C GLN A 644 -52.72 17.25 -128.26
N GLN A 645 -51.90 18.31 -128.29
CA GLN A 645 -51.21 18.76 -129.51
C GLN A 645 -50.24 17.70 -130.05
N ARG A 646 -49.43 17.09 -129.18
CA ARG A 646 -48.44 16.09 -129.61
C ARG A 646 -49.09 14.83 -130.20
N LYS A 647 -50.28 14.46 -129.72
CA LYS A 647 -51.10 13.42 -130.34
C LYS A 647 -51.52 13.81 -131.76
N GLN A 648 -52.02 15.05 -131.96
CA GLN A 648 -52.41 15.52 -133.29
C GLN A 648 -51.24 15.57 -134.28
N GLU A 649 -50.06 16.00 -133.84
CA GLU A 649 -48.84 15.99 -134.67
C GLU A 649 -48.43 14.56 -135.07
N LEU A 650 -48.52 13.60 -134.16
CA LEU A 650 -48.24 12.19 -134.45
C LEU A 650 -49.26 11.59 -135.42
N ASP A 651 -50.55 11.90 -135.26
CA ASP A 651 -51.61 11.45 -136.17
C ASP A 651 -51.40 12.04 -137.58
N GLN A 652 -51.01 13.32 -137.70
CA GLN A 652 -50.64 13.95 -138.97
C GLN A 652 -49.38 13.31 -139.58
N SER A 653 -48.35 13.07 -138.77
CA SER A 653 -47.12 12.42 -139.22
C SER A 653 -47.38 11.01 -139.76
N ALA A 654 -48.27 10.26 -139.09
CA ALA A 654 -48.70 8.94 -139.54
C ALA A 654 -49.45 9.01 -140.88
N SER A 655 -50.33 10.00 -141.06
CA SER A 655 -51.02 10.26 -142.34
C SER A 655 -50.02 10.57 -143.46
N SER A 656 -49.05 11.47 -143.22
CA SER A 656 -48.05 11.84 -144.22
C SER A 656 -47.12 10.69 -144.59
N ILE A 657 -46.79 9.81 -143.64
CA ILE A 657 -46.01 8.59 -143.92
C ILE A 657 -46.82 7.62 -144.79
N ALA A 658 -48.12 7.46 -144.51
CA ALA A 658 -49.00 6.63 -145.33
C ALA A 658 -49.11 7.16 -146.77
N GLU A 659 -49.28 8.47 -146.94
CA GLU A 659 -49.27 9.12 -148.27
C GLU A 659 -47.91 8.96 -148.99
N LEU A 660 -46.79 9.08 -148.27
CA LEU A 660 -45.46 8.89 -148.85
C LEU A 660 -45.25 7.44 -149.33
N ILE A 661 -45.72 6.46 -148.56
CA ILE A 661 -45.70 5.04 -148.96
C ILE A 661 -46.51 4.84 -150.24
N GLU A 662 -47.71 5.44 -150.31
CA GLU A 662 -48.58 5.35 -151.50
C GLU A 662 -47.93 6.00 -152.74
N VAL A 663 -47.29 7.16 -152.60
CA VAL A 663 -46.54 7.82 -153.68
C VAL A 663 -45.31 7.02 -154.11
N LEU A 664 -44.60 6.40 -153.16
CA LEU A 664 -43.45 5.54 -153.46
C LEU A 664 -43.86 4.26 -154.18
N ASP A 665 -44.99 3.65 -153.79
CA ASP A 665 -45.55 2.49 -154.48
C ASP A 665 -46.04 2.87 -155.89
N GLN A 666 -46.73 4.00 -156.07
CA GLN A 666 -47.07 4.51 -157.40
C GLN A 666 -45.83 4.75 -158.26
N ARG A 667 -44.76 5.33 -157.70
CA ARG A 667 -43.48 5.51 -158.42
C ARG A 667 -42.79 4.19 -158.73
N LYS A 668 -42.87 3.18 -157.85
CA LYS A 668 -42.37 1.84 -158.15
C LYS A 668 -43.15 1.22 -159.28
N ASP A 669 -44.48 1.33 -159.29
CA ASP A 669 -45.34 0.82 -160.35
C ASP A 669 -45.07 1.54 -161.68
N GLU A 670 -44.93 2.88 -161.67
CA GLU A 670 -44.54 3.67 -162.84
C GLU A 670 -43.13 3.31 -163.36
N ALA A 671 -42.17 3.07 -162.46
CA ALA A 671 -40.81 2.68 -162.82
C ALA A 671 -40.79 1.25 -163.41
N ILE A 672 -41.58 0.33 -162.83
CA ILE A 672 -41.77 -1.03 -163.34
C ILE A 672 -42.43 -0.98 -164.72
N GLU A 673 -43.50 -0.18 -164.91
CA GLU A 673 -44.13 0.04 -166.22
C GLU A 673 -43.16 0.62 -167.25
N ARG A 674 -42.33 1.60 -166.88
CA ARG A 674 -41.31 2.17 -167.78
C ARG A 674 -40.28 1.13 -168.21
N THR A 675 -39.83 0.27 -167.29
CA THR A 675 -38.92 -0.82 -167.63
C THR A 675 -39.57 -1.91 -168.49
N PHE A 676 -40.87 -2.16 -168.32
CA PHE A 676 -41.59 -3.15 -169.12
C PHE A 676 -41.93 -2.66 -170.54
N LYS A 677 -42.08 -1.35 -170.74
CA LYS A 677 -42.28 -0.72 -172.08
C LYS A 677 -40.99 -0.53 -172.89
N GLN A 678 -39.81 -0.80 -172.31
CA GLN A 678 -38.51 -0.76 -172.99
C GLN A 678 -38.01 -2.15 -173.42
N VAL A 679 -38.77 -3.21 -173.13
CA VAL A 679 -38.73 -4.51 -173.84
C VAL A 679 -39.67 -4.43 -175.03
#